data_AF-A0A8H4C618-F1
#
_entry.id   AF-A0A8H4C618-F1
#
_cell.length_a   1.000
_cell.length_b   1.000
_cell.length_c   1.000
_cell.angle_alpha   90.00
_cell.angle_beta   90.00
_cell.angle_gamma   90.00
#
_symmetry.space_group_name_H-M   'P 1'
#
loop_
_entity.id
_entity.type
_entity.pdbx_description
1 polymer ?
#
loop_
_entity_poly.entity_id
_entity_poly.type
_entity_poly.pdbx_seq_one_letter_code
_entity_poly.pdbx_strand_id
1 'polypeptide(L)'
;MAGLGSPVVTGKSTLPVSQYAPRIANVAENAWLHFQLQNALLTTGKVYQKVLLVHGTIGEPSQQPVDGTLSITRLDDNFPPTFWPVCDSQFKALVYLQPGPNKIRFDFSSPKLPNSSSSNPIHASYLTIHMLPANSAPPLQLAILVAKDSAEVFDAVPARIEREGNELDTAVRKFRMAAYLWQAFTAEQMWRNKLGRRVFRFEEEWVTGTSNQRDRENGTLRSEARVHIIRSDKTVAEIRDLELAQQNEKATKKGDLYGIAAEAVKQHFKPLGGQKQYVSLLILDTQWDKEANVVRGHAALGGNAGDLQLAIFGSHCLQSYPASFEEVVPAFTDCTPTDVDFVANDCGQAGSSWEAASIGIGAHLHETGHLFGCPHQESGVMLRDYLTLNRSFVAREAFCTRTKSKGGLVGQEDECGWHRLDCLRFRAHPCFRLPNDPHMNPDDSVHAFPIESGKMVVMAPTGVAFIELFAEDDDVCRSWIEYPAETGSVQRQLTLSDQELRERLPESKRKGRLRISVKSHGGGGLDIDDLKKLCSKESSFKLTPGPLGKTAYRGKALGLSSMQESVAQEVVFESAVKQNRILSRIIFYHGYAVDGIEFMYDDDTTQLFGKRGGKEGGDTFDLDIRRGEYISGFFVRSGHWIDAIQVLTSLGRRSPVFGNAHGGSGIHLIMSKRTSSAVTNGSVAKDADSFNEPAYDKQKLLLSADTGHFSLIRALHLADVITLCNGACGVMSIFTSLRYCLGDPASTSTLYLALFFLPFGLFFDFMDGKVARWRKKSSMMGQELDSLADLISFGVAPASVAFALGLRTVVDHACLTFFVLCGLTRLARFNVTVSVLPKDATGKSKYFEGTPIPTSLGLDAVMAYFISQRWILGDLPLGTWFAGSALEFHPIALVFVLHGCMMTSKSIHIPKP
;
A
#
# COMPACT_ATOMS: atom_id res chain seq x y z
N MET A 1 -16.04 -48.29 -21.11
CA MET A 1 -15.41 -47.20 -20.33
C MET A 1 -14.09 -46.80 -20.97
N ALA A 2 -14.13 -46.27 -22.21
CA ALA A 2 -12.97 -45.71 -22.90
C ALA A 2 -13.21 -44.20 -23.00
N GLY A 3 -12.38 -43.37 -22.36
CA GLY A 3 -12.53 -41.92 -22.47
C GLY A 3 -12.04 -41.05 -21.30
N LEU A 4 -11.41 -41.58 -20.25
CA LEU A 4 -10.72 -40.77 -19.24
C LEU A 4 -9.22 -41.02 -19.36
N GLY A 5 -8.44 -39.98 -19.67
CA GLY A 5 -6.98 -40.05 -19.73
C GLY A 5 -6.36 -38.92 -18.93
N SER A 6 -5.18 -39.17 -18.36
CA SER A 6 -4.40 -38.17 -17.65
C SER A 6 -4.05 -36.99 -18.59
N PRO A 7 -4.14 -35.73 -18.13
CA PRO A 7 -3.74 -34.58 -18.94
C PRO A 7 -2.28 -34.72 -19.41
N VAL A 8 -2.02 -34.50 -20.70
CA VAL A 8 -0.65 -34.42 -21.22
C VAL A 8 -0.03 -33.09 -20.78
N VAL A 9 1.24 -33.14 -20.33
CA VAL A 9 2.04 -32.00 -19.82
C VAL A 9 2.09 -30.79 -20.79
N THR A 10 1.72 -30.97 -22.06
CA THR A 10 1.78 -29.96 -23.13
C THR A 10 0.43 -29.30 -23.47
N GLY A 11 -0.61 -29.46 -22.63
CA GLY A 11 -1.75 -28.52 -22.63
C GLY A 11 -2.78 -28.67 -23.75
N LYS A 12 -2.81 -29.78 -24.49
CA LYS A 12 -3.93 -30.12 -25.37
C LYS A 12 -4.35 -31.58 -25.20
N SER A 13 -5.31 -31.83 -24.31
CA SER A 13 -6.06 -33.08 -24.23
C SER A 13 -7.53 -32.79 -24.49
N THR A 14 -8.15 -33.54 -25.40
CA THR A 14 -9.59 -33.51 -25.70
C THR A 14 -10.40 -34.45 -24.78
N LEU A 15 -9.74 -35.12 -23.82
CA LEU A 15 -10.38 -36.03 -22.89
C LEU A 15 -10.95 -35.26 -21.69
N PRO A 16 -12.18 -35.58 -21.23
CA PRO A 16 -12.75 -34.97 -20.04
C PRO A 16 -11.87 -35.22 -18.81
N VAL A 17 -11.58 -34.16 -18.06
CA VAL A 17 -10.90 -34.25 -16.76
C VAL A 17 -11.81 -35.02 -15.80
N SER A 18 -11.24 -35.90 -14.98
CA SER A 18 -12.03 -36.65 -14.03
C SER A 18 -12.75 -35.73 -13.04
N GLN A 19 -14.02 -36.03 -12.72
CA GLN A 19 -14.79 -35.28 -11.73
C GLN A 19 -14.16 -35.27 -10.33
N TYR A 20 -13.34 -36.27 -10.00
CA TYR A 20 -12.62 -36.37 -8.73
C TYR A 20 -11.18 -35.83 -8.79
N ALA A 21 -10.80 -35.13 -9.87
CA ALA A 21 -9.53 -34.43 -9.92
C ALA A 21 -9.50 -33.32 -8.83
N PRO A 22 -8.40 -33.18 -8.07
CA PRO A 22 -8.27 -32.13 -7.05
C PRO A 22 -8.53 -30.72 -7.59
N ARG A 23 -9.45 -29.99 -6.96
CA ARG A 23 -9.74 -28.59 -7.26
C ARG A 23 -9.14 -27.70 -6.17
N ILE A 24 -8.03 -27.02 -6.49
CA ILE A 24 -7.35 -26.10 -5.57
C ILE A 24 -8.11 -24.76 -5.58
N ALA A 25 -8.54 -24.28 -4.41
CA ALA A 25 -9.40 -23.10 -4.33
C ALA A 25 -8.62 -21.79 -4.12
N ASN A 26 -7.48 -21.84 -3.43
CA ASN A 26 -6.70 -20.65 -3.07
C ASN A 26 -5.48 -20.39 -3.94
N VAL A 27 -5.35 -21.04 -5.10
CA VAL A 27 -4.29 -20.73 -6.09
C VAL A 27 -4.88 -20.78 -7.50
N ALA A 28 -4.63 -19.76 -8.32
CA ALA A 28 -5.15 -19.69 -9.69
C ALA A 28 -4.24 -20.42 -10.70
N GLU A 29 -4.82 -21.14 -11.65
CA GLU A 29 -4.09 -21.76 -12.77
C GLU A 29 -3.60 -20.71 -13.80
N ASN A 30 -2.40 -20.92 -14.37
CA ASN A 30 -1.83 -20.18 -15.51
C ASN A 30 -1.67 -18.65 -15.39
N ALA A 31 -0.71 -18.20 -14.57
CA ALA A 31 -0.31 -16.79 -14.47
C ALA A 31 0.57 -16.25 -15.64
N TRP A 32 0.53 -16.86 -16.84
CA TRP A 32 1.36 -16.41 -17.97
C TRP A 32 0.73 -16.66 -19.36
N LEU A 33 -0.48 -16.13 -19.60
CA LEU A 33 -0.97 -15.89 -20.95
C LEU A 33 -1.44 -14.43 -21.07
N HIS A 34 -0.60 -13.64 -21.76
CA HIS A 34 -0.83 -12.29 -22.29
C HIS A 34 -1.15 -11.16 -21.30
N PHE A 35 -0.15 -10.34 -20.95
CA PHE A 35 -0.37 -8.92 -20.64
C PHE A 35 0.86 -8.08 -21.03
N GLN A 36 0.87 -7.57 -22.26
CA GLN A 36 1.31 -6.20 -22.50
C GLN A 36 0.07 -5.32 -22.40
N LEU A 37 0.19 -4.24 -21.61
CA LEU A 37 -0.76 -3.13 -21.39
C LEU A 37 -1.84 -3.29 -20.31
N GLN A 38 -1.65 -2.46 -19.26
CA GLN A 38 -2.60 -1.89 -18.30
C GLN A 38 -2.87 -2.59 -16.95
N ASN A 39 -2.48 -1.85 -15.91
CA ASN A 39 -2.86 -1.90 -14.50
C ASN A 39 -2.31 -3.03 -13.62
N ALA A 40 -1.42 -2.61 -12.71
CA ALA A 40 -1.03 -3.36 -11.52
C ALA A 40 -2.27 -3.59 -10.63
N LEU A 41 -2.68 -4.84 -10.46
CA LEU A 41 -3.29 -5.43 -9.26
C LEU A 41 -3.88 -6.80 -9.64
N LEU A 42 -3.18 -7.86 -9.20
CA LEU A 42 -3.53 -9.30 -9.15
C LEU A 42 -2.48 -10.20 -9.82
N THR A 43 -1.34 -10.34 -9.14
CA THR A 43 -0.33 -11.38 -9.38
C THR A 43 -0.83 -12.73 -8.84
N THR A 44 -1.79 -13.35 -9.49
CA THR A 44 -2.55 -14.50 -8.93
C THR A 44 -1.74 -15.79 -8.76
N GLY A 45 -0.57 -15.93 -9.39
CA GLY A 45 0.30 -17.12 -9.31
C GLY A 45 1.66 -16.95 -8.61
N LYS A 46 1.96 -15.78 -8.02
CA LYS A 46 3.23 -15.53 -7.30
C LYS A 46 3.06 -15.77 -5.80
N VAL A 47 4.04 -16.46 -5.21
CA VAL A 47 4.14 -16.73 -3.76
C VAL A 47 5.52 -16.31 -3.27
N TYR A 48 5.65 -15.96 -1.99
CA TYR A 48 6.89 -15.39 -1.42
C TYR A 48 7.42 -16.22 -0.25
N GLN A 49 6.73 -17.30 0.08
CA GLN A 49 7.03 -18.24 1.14
C GLN A 49 7.51 -19.58 0.59
N LYS A 50 8.25 -20.31 1.42
CA LYS A 50 8.78 -21.63 1.08
C LYS A 50 7.74 -22.73 1.25
N VAL A 51 6.84 -22.58 2.23
CA VAL A 51 5.78 -23.54 2.51
C VAL A 51 4.44 -22.89 2.23
N LEU A 52 3.70 -23.43 1.26
CA LEU A 52 2.39 -22.93 0.86
C LEU A 52 1.28 -23.82 1.43
N LEU A 53 0.35 -23.23 2.17
CA LEU A 53 -0.90 -23.89 2.54
C LEU A 53 -1.89 -23.84 1.37
N VAL A 54 -2.30 -25.00 0.89
CA VAL A 54 -3.34 -25.15 -0.13
C VAL A 54 -4.57 -25.81 0.46
N HIS A 55 -5.74 -25.39 0.03
CA HIS A 55 -6.99 -26.08 0.34
C HIS A 55 -7.83 -26.23 -0.91
N GLY A 56 -8.69 -27.23 -0.91
CA GLY A 56 -9.46 -27.55 -2.09
C GLY A 56 -10.51 -28.61 -1.85
N THR A 57 -11.17 -28.99 -2.95
CA THR A 57 -12.24 -29.98 -2.94
C THR A 57 -12.02 -31.08 -3.98
N ILE A 58 -12.68 -32.20 -3.76
CA ILE A 58 -12.66 -33.39 -4.61
C ILE A 58 -14.09 -33.79 -4.97
N GLY A 59 -14.41 -33.97 -6.26
CA GLY A 59 -15.79 -34.26 -6.65
C GLY A 59 -16.73 -33.09 -6.28
N GLU A 60 -18.03 -33.35 -6.31
CA GLU A 60 -19.06 -32.37 -5.93
C GLU A 60 -19.53 -32.65 -4.48
N PRO A 61 -19.04 -31.89 -3.48
CA PRO A 61 -19.25 -32.23 -2.06
C PRO A 61 -20.73 -32.32 -1.66
N SER A 62 -21.59 -31.54 -2.32
CA SER A 62 -23.03 -31.47 -2.06
C SER A 62 -23.82 -32.68 -2.57
N GLN A 63 -23.27 -33.46 -3.49
CA GLN A 63 -23.96 -34.62 -4.07
C GLN A 63 -23.48 -35.93 -3.46
N GLN A 64 -22.16 -36.14 -3.42
CA GLN A 64 -21.58 -37.38 -2.90
C GLN A 64 -20.20 -37.10 -2.29
N PRO A 65 -20.11 -36.87 -0.97
CA PRO A 65 -18.83 -36.66 -0.31
C PRO A 65 -17.97 -37.93 -0.36
N VAL A 66 -16.68 -37.75 -0.59
CA VAL A 66 -15.71 -38.86 -0.69
C VAL A 66 -14.51 -38.60 0.20
N ASP A 67 -14.13 -39.63 0.96
CA ASP A 67 -12.89 -39.65 1.74
C ASP A 67 -11.78 -40.33 0.93
N GLY A 68 -10.54 -39.95 1.20
CA GLY A 68 -9.39 -40.57 0.54
C GLY A 68 -8.07 -39.91 0.93
N THR A 69 -7.11 -40.02 0.03
CA THR A 69 -5.77 -39.48 0.21
C THR A 69 -5.39 -38.65 -1.00
N LEU A 70 -4.88 -37.45 -0.72
CA LEU A 70 -4.25 -36.58 -1.69
C LEU A 70 -2.74 -36.80 -1.64
N SER A 71 -2.15 -37.22 -2.74
CA SER A 71 -0.70 -37.26 -2.94
C SER A 71 -0.25 -36.00 -3.67
N ILE A 72 0.79 -35.35 -3.16
CA ILE A 72 1.40 -34.16 -3.75
C ILE A 72 2.83 -34.49 -4.14
N THR A 73 3.12 -34.40 -5.44
CA THR A 73 4.42 -34.71 -6.01
C THR A 73 4.96 -33.50 -6.77
N ARG A 74 6.24 -33.18 -6.56
CA ARG A 74 6.96 -32.23 -7.40
C ARG A 74 7.57 -32.94 -8.59
N LEU A 75 7.43 -32.34 -9.77
CA LEU A 75 7.90 -32.89 -11.04
C LEU A 75 9.22 -32.27 -11.50
N ASP A 76 9.64 -31.20 -10.84
CA ASP A 76 10.79 -30.37 -11.16
C ASP A 76 12.04 -30.71 -10.32
N ASP A 77 11.88 -31.45 -9.22
CA ASP A 77 12.97 -31.92 -8.38
C ASP A 77 12.68 -33.30 -7.76
N ASN A 78 13.64 -33.81 -6.98
CA ASN A 78 13.49 -35.08 -6.27
C ASN A 78 12.92 -34.90 -4.84
N PHE A 79 12.07 -33.90 -4.60
CA PHE A 79 11.40 -33.79 -3.30
C PHE A 79 10.43 -34.96 -3.11
N PRO A 80 10.52 -35.73 -2.00
CA PRO A 80 9.67 -36.89 -1.80
C PRO A 80 8.18 -36.52 -1.79
N PRO A 81 7.28 -37.36 -2.36
CA PRO A 81 5.85 -37.12 -2.32
C PRO A 81 5.31 -37.03 -0.90
N THR A 82 4.35 -36.13 -0.68
CA THR A 82 3.64 -35.99 0.61
C THR A 82 2.19 -36.42 0.48
N PHE A 83 1.61 -36.90 1.57
CA PHE A 83 0.27 -37.48 1.59
C PHE A 83 -0.60 -36.78 2.63
N TRP A 84 -1.82 -36.41 2.22
CA TRP A 84 -2.75 -35.61 3.01
C TRP A 84 -4.13 -36.24 3.00
N PRO A 85 -4.86 -36.25 4.13
CA PRO A 85 -6.21 -36.80 4.16
C PRO A 85 -7.19 -35.89 3.41
N VAL A 86 -8.12 -36.53 2.71
CA VAL A 86 -9.33 -35.90 2.19
C VAL A 86 -10.50 -36.39 3.03
N CYS A 87 -11.25 -35.47 3.61
CA CYS A 87 -12.40 -35.76 4.47
C CYS A 87 -13.64 -35.07 3.90
N ASP A 88 -14.71 -35.82 3.66
CA ASP A 88 -15.96 -35.31 3.07
C ASP A 88 -15.70 -34.41 1.84
N SER A 89 -14.86 -34.89 0.93
CA SER A 89 -14.47 -34.18 -0.30
C SER A 89 -13.67 -32.88 -0.10
N GLN A 90 -13.18 -32.59 1.11
CA GLN A 90 -12.34 -31.42 1.41
C GLN A 90 -10.93 -31.83 1.84
N PHE A 91 -9.93 -31.03 1.48
CA PHE A 91 -8.55 -31.24 1.92
C PHE A 91 -7.85 -29.91 2.25
N LYS A 92 -6.87 -30.00 3.15
CA LYS A 92 -5.86 -28.98 3.42
C LYS A 92 -4.49 -29.65 3.36
N ALA A 93 -3.53 -29.01 2.72
CA ALA A 93 -2.21 -29.59 2.51
C ALA A 93 -1.12 -28.53 2.46
N LEU A 94 0.09 -28.90 2.85
CA LEU A 94 1.28 -28.07 2.70
C LEU A 94 2.08 -28.49 1.46
N VAL A 95 2.53 -27.49 0.71
CA VAL A 95 3.35 -27.66 -0.48
C VAL A 95 4.70 -27.00 -0.27
N TYR A 96 5.77 -27.78 -0.42
CA TYR A 96 7.14 -27.30 -0.30
C TYR A 96 7.63 -26.70 -1.61
N LEU A 97 8.14 -25.47 -1.58
CA LEU A 97 8.54 -24.70 -2.76
C LEU A 97 10.02 -24.32 -2.71
N GLN A 98 10.63 -24.26 -3.88
CA GLN A 98 11.95 -23.68 -4.09
C GLN A 98 11.84 -22.37 -4.88
N PRO A 99 12.81 -21.45 -4.75
CA PRO A 99 12.86 -20.26 -5.57
C PRO A 99 12.77 -20.59 -7.07
N GLY A 100 11.84 -19.92 -7.78
CA GLY A 100 11.58 -20.15 -9.20
C GLY A 100 10.25 -20.90 -9.47
N PRO A 101 10.11 -21.48 -10.68
CA PRO A 101 8.91 -22.25 -11.06
C PRO A 101 8.91 -23.65 -10.40
N ASN A 102 7.82 -24.01 -9.75
CA ASN A 102 7.60 -25.30 -9.11
C ASN A 102 6.45 -26.02 -9.84
N LYS A 103 6.72 -27.20 -10.41
CA LYS A 103 5.71 -27.97 -11.16
C LYS A 103 5.14 -29.06 -10.26
N ILE A 104 3.91 -28.90 -9.84
CA ILE A 104 3.30 -29.76 -8.82
C ILE A 104 2.16 -30.56 -9.44
N ARG A 105 2.12 -31.85 -9.09
CA ARG A 105 1.06 -32.79 -9.42
C ARG A 105 0.32 -33.17 -8.15
N PHE A 106 -1.01 -33.13 -8.22
CA PHE A 106 -1.93 -33.52 -7.17
C PHE A 106 -2.70 -34.74 -7.64
N ASP A 107 -2.55 -35.87 -6.96
CA ASP A 107 -3.25 -37.11 -7.27
C ASP A 107 -4.21 -37.48 -6.14
N PHE A 108 -5.46 -37.80 -6.48
CA PHE A 108 -6.43 -38.29 -5.51
C PHE A 108 -6.65 -39.80 -5.64
N SER A 109 -6.66 -40.49 -4.50
CA SER A 109 -7.01 -41.90 -4.41
C SER A 109 -8.04 -42.13 -3.30
N SER A 110 -8.99 -43.04 -3.56
CA SER A 110 -9.98 -43.45 -2.55
C SER A 110 -10.26 -44.95 -2.69
N PRO A 111 -10.34 -45.71 -1.59
CA PRO A 111 -10.79 -47.11 -1.64
C PRO A 111 -12.19 -47.28 -2.26
N LYS A 112 -13.00 -46.21 -2.25
CA LYS A 112 -14.36 -46.18 -2.82
C LYS A 112 -14.39 -45.96 -4.34
N LEU A 113 -13.24 -45.65 -4.98
CA LEU A 113 -13.16 -45.34 -6.40
C LEU A 113 -12.30 -46.35 -7.18
N PRO A 114 -12.67 -46.67 -8.44
CA PRO A 114 -11.87 -47.53 -9.31
C PRO A 114 -10.56 -46.83 -9.75
N ASN A 115 -9.51 -47.61 -10.07
CA ASN A 115 -8.18 -47.13 -10.47
C ASN A 115 -7.35 -46.37 -9.40
N SER A 116 -7.73 -46.42 -8.13
CA SER A 116 -6.99 -45.79 -7.02
C SER A 116 -5.59 -46.36 -6.76
N SER A 117 -5.24 -47.51 -7.35
CA SER A 117 -3.95 -48.20 -7.20
C SER A 117 -3.19 -48.39 -8.53
N SER A 118 -3.60 -47.68 -9.59
CA SER A 118 -2.88 -47.75 -10.88
C SER A 118 -1.60 -46.92 -10.85
N SER A 119 -0.60 -47.28 -11.66
CA SER A 119 0.62 -46.49 -11.84
C SER A 119 0.39 -45.13 -12.52
N ASN A 120 -0.83 -44.89 -13.04
CA ASN A 120 -1.20 -43.64 -13.68
C ASN A 120 -2.61 -43.22 -13.20
N PRO A 121 -2.71 -42.60 -12.00
CA PRO A 121 -3.99 -42.24 -11.43
C PRO A 121 -4.75 -41.26 -12.35
N ILE A 122 -6.03 -41.56 -12.55
CA ILE A 122 -6.94 -40.81 -13.44
C ILE A 122 -7.46 -39.52 -12.79
N HIS A 123 -7.34 -39.39 -11.46
CA HIS A 123 -7.83 -38.26 -10.67
C HIS A 123 -6.68 -37.31 -10.33
N ALA A 124 -6.15 -36.63 -11.35
CA ALA A 124 -4.96 -35.80 -11.23
C ALA A 124 -5.18 -34.35 -11.68
N SER A 125 -4.55 -33.41 -10.98
CA SER A 125 -4.48 -31.98 -11.32
C SER A 125 -3.04 -31.50 -11.30
N TYR A 126 -2.74 -30.46 -12.08
CA TYR A 126 -1.39 -29.93 -12.23
C TYR A 126 -1.39 -28.43 -11.97
N LEU A 127 -0.36 -27.95 -11.27
CA LEU A 127 -0.21 -26.53 -10.98
C LEU A 127 1.26 -26.13 -11.11
N THR A 128 1.52 -24.98 -11.74
CA THR A 128 2.84 -24.35 -11.72
C THR A 128 2.81 -23.13 -10.81
N ILE A 129 3.62 -23.16 -9.75
CA ILE A 129 3.69 -22.10 -8.74
C ILE A 129 5.05 -21.41 -8.83
N HIS A 130 5.05 -20.08 -8.92
CA HIS A 130 6.28 -19.30 -8.96
C HIS A 130 6.58 -18.72 -7.58
N MET A 131 7.62 -19.24 -6.92
CA MET A 131 8.11 -18.71 -5.65
C MET A 131 9.19 -17.67 -5.91
N LEU A 132 8.98 -16.46 -5.39
CA LEU A 132 9.92 -15.34 -5.47
C LEU A 132 10.39 -15.00 -4.06
N PRO A 133 11.67 -15.21 -3.71
CA PRO A 133 12.15 -14.93 -2.37
C PRO A 133 12.19 -13.42 -2.12
N ALA A 134 11.70 -12.98 -0.96
CA ALA A 134 11.70 -11.58 -0.54
C ALA A 134 13.06 -11.14 0.04
N ASN A 135 14.15 -11.30 -0.72
CA ASN A 135 15.52 -11.10 -0.23
C ASN A 135 15.84 -9.67 0.25
N SER A 136 15.06 -8.67 -0.17
CA SER A 136 15.18 -7.28 0.29
C SER A 136 14.55 -7.02 1.66
N ALA A 137 13.72 -7.94 2.16
CA ALA A 137 13.09 -7.82 3.48
C ALA A 137 14.02 -8.39 4.56
N PRO A 138 14.11 -7.75 5.74
CA PRO A 138 14.83 -8.32 6.88
C PRO A 138 14.21 -9.66 7.27
N PRO A 139 15.02 -10.70 7.59
CA PRO A 139 14.49 -11.99 8.02
C PRO A 139 13.98 -11.95 9.44
N LEU A 140 13.03 -12.83 9.75
CA LEU A 140 12.82 -13.30 11.11
C LEU A 140 13.89 -14.35 11.42
N GLN A 141 14.71 -14.10 12.43
CA GLN A 141 15.71 -15.03 12.92
C GLN A 141 15.04 -16.03 13.88
N LEU A 142 15.32 -17.32 13.71
CA LEU A 142 14.91 -18.35 14.65
C LEU A 142 16.09 -18.69 15.54
N ALA A 143 15.88 -18.73 16.85
CA ALA A 143 16.93 -19.06 17.79
C ALA A 143 16.43 -20.00 18.90
N ILE A 144 17.32 -20.84 19.41
CA ILE A 144 17.12 -21.65 20.60
C ILE A 144 18.13 -21.19 21.66
N LEU A 145 17.63 -20.79 22.82
CA LEU A 145 18.46 -20.45 23.98
C LEU A 145 18.70 -21.70 24.83
N VAL A 146 19.97 -21.95 25.13
CA VAL A 146 20.42 -22.97 26.09
C VAL A 146 21.27 -22.33 27.18
N ALA A 147 21.17 -22.82 28.40
CA ALA A 147 22.05 -22.46 29.51
C ALA A 147 23.50 -22.89 29.25
N LYS A 148 24.45 -22.32 29.99
CA LYS A 148 25.88 -22.70 29.86
C LYS A 148 26.14 -24.16 30.23
N ASP A 149 25.38 -24.72 31.17
CA ASP A 149 25.45 -26.08 31.69
C ASP A 149 24.24 -26.93 31.27
N SER A 150 23.54 -26.52 30.19
CA SER A 150 22.40 -27.25 29.65
C SER A 150 22.80 -28.64 29.17
N ALA A 151 21.94 -29.62 29.45
CA ALA A 151 21.98 -30.95 28.85
C ALA A 151 21.37 -30.99 27.44
N GLU A 152 20.86 -29.86 26.95
CA GLU A 152 20.27 -29.67 25.62
C GLU A 152 19.08 -30.60 25.33
N VAL A 153 18.25 -30.81 26.34
CA VAL A 153 17.03 -31.64 26.27
C VAL A 153 15.79 -30.84 26.67
N PHE A 154 14.63 -31.23 26.14
CA PHE A 154 13.32 -30.70 26.52
C PHE A 154 12.43 -31.77 27.16
N ASP A 155 11.38 -31.36 27.86
CA ASP A 155 10.46 -32.27 28.53
C ASP A 155 9.62 -33.08 27.53
N ALA A 156 9.58 -34.39 27.75
CA ALA A 156 8.77 -35.32 26.99
C ALA A 156 8.45 -36.55 27.84
N VAL A 157 7.34 -37.23 27.52
CA VAL A 157 7.00 -38.51 28.17
C VAL A 157 7.99 -39.60 27.75
N PRO A 158 8.31 -40.60 28.62
CA PRO A 158 9.32 -41.62 28.31
C PRO A 158 9.10 -42.35 26.98
N ALA A 159 7.85 -42.69 26.65
CA ALA A 159 7.52 -43.35 25.38
C ALA A 159 7.81 -42.49 24.14
N ARG A 160 7.73 -41.15 24.25
CA ARG A 160 8.12 -40.24 23.17
C ARG A 160 9.62 -40.06 23.09
N ILE A 161 10.32 -40.03 24.23
CA ILE A 161 11.78 -39.99 24.25
C ILE A 161 12.35 -41.20 23.50
N GLU A 162 11.82 -42.40 23.76
CA GLU A 162 12.26 -43.62 23.06
C GLU A 162 11.98 -43.59 21.55
N ARG A 163 10.83 -43.03 21.13
CA ARG A 163 10.39 -43.05 19.73
C ARG A 163 10.97 -41.91 18.87
N GLU A 164 11.05 -40.71 19.44
CA GLU A 164 11.33 -39.46 18.70
C GLU A 164 12.60 -38.75 19.19
N GLY A 165 13.09 -39.09 20.38
CA GLY A 165 14.13 -38.36 21.10
C GLY A 165 13.64 -37.01 21.67
N ASN A 166 14.40 -36.44 22.59
CA ASN A 166 14.14 -35.12 23.18
C ASN A 166 15.38 -34.21 23.22
N GLU A 167 16.36 -34.50 22.38
CA GLU A 167 17.62 -33.75 22.26
C GLU A 167 17.49 -32.52 21.34
N LEU A 168 18.54 -31.70 21.31
CA LEU A 168 18.62 -30.46 20.55
C LEU A 168 18.27 -30.62 19.06
N ASP A 169 18.72 -31.69 18.40
CA ASP A 169 18.38 -31.92 16.98
C ASP A 169 16.87 -32.08 16.78
N THR A 170 16.20 -32.85 17.64
CA THR A 170 14.73 -32.98 17.62
C THR A 170 14.06 -31.64 17.89
N ALA A 171 14.58 -30.87 18.85
CA ALA A 171 14.05 -29.53 19.15
C ALA A 171 14.17 -28.58 17.94
N VAL A 172 15.31 -28.55 17.27
CA VAL A 172 15.56 -27.76 16.06
C VAL A 172 14.57 -28.13 14.95
N ARG A 173 14.35 -29.42 14.70
CA ARG A 173 13.40 -29.89 13.68
C ARG A 173 11.96 -29.47 13.97
N LYS A 174 11.51 -29.71 15.19
CA LYS A 174 10.15 -29.37 15.63
C LYS A 174 9.91 -27.86 15.62
N PHE A 175 10.89 -27.07 16.08
CA PHE A 175 10.80 -25.61 16.06
C PHE A 175 10.81 -25.05 14.63
N ARG A 176 11.66 -25.58 13.75
CA ARG A 176 11.69 -25.21 12.33
C ARG A 176 10.36 -25.48 11.64
N MET A 177 9.76 -26.65 11.89
CA MET A 177 8.45 -26.99 11.32
C MET A 177 7.35 -26.04 11.84
N ALA A 178 7.32 -25.73 13.13
CA ALA A 178 6.41 -24.73 13.68
C ALA A 178 6.55 -23.37 12.98
N ALA A 179 7.79 -22.93 12.73
CA ALA A 179 8.06 -21.71 11.99
C ALA A 179 7.55 -21.75 10.54
N TYR A 180 7.65 -22.90 9.86
CA TYR A 180 7.04 -23.08 8.54
C TYR A 180 5.52 -23.04 8.57
N LEU A 181 4.89 -23.60 9.60
CA LEU A 181 3.45 -23.49 9.81
C LEU A 181 3.04 -22.02 10.00
N TRP A 182 3.79 -21.24 10.78
CA TRP A 182 3.55 -19.79 10.94
C TRP A 182 3.64 -19.05 9.62
N GLN A 183 4.64 -19.37 8.80
CA GLN A 183 4.83 -18.74 7.48
C GLN A 183 3.67 -19.08 6.54
N ALA A 184 3.26 -20.36 6.47
CA ALA A 184 2.17 -20.82 5.63
C ALA A 184 0.82 -20.21 6.06
N PHE A 185 0.53 -20.24 7.37
CA PHE A 185 -0.67 -19.64 7.97
C PHE A 185 -0.73 -18.14 7.68
N THR A 186 0.32 -17.39 8.02
CA THR A 186 0.31 -15.93 7.90
C THR A 186 0.18 -15.47 6.46
N ALA A 187 0.87 -16.13 5.52
CA ALA A 187 0.76 -15.80 4.10
C ALA A 187 -0.65 -16.04 3.54
N GLU A 188 -1.32 -17.11 3.98
CA GLU A 188 -2.70 -17.41 3.61
C GLU A 188 -3.67 -16.40 4.21
N GLN A 189 -3.53 -16.06 5.50
CA GLN A 189 -4.36 -15.05 6.17
C GLN A 189 -4.23 -13.66 5.52
N MET A 190 -3.02 -13.26 5.11
CA MET A 190 -2.78 -12.01 4.38
C MET A 190 -3.44 -12.02 2.99
N TRP A 191 -3.42 -13.16 2.30
CA TRP A 191 -4.09 -13.32 1.01
C TRP A 191 -5.61 -13.25 1.13
N ARG A 192 -6.20 -13.93 2.11
CA ARG A 192 -7.65 -13.87 2.41
C ARG A 192 -8.10 -12.46 2.79
N ASN A 193 -7.22 -11.70 3.45
CA ASN A 193 -7.41 -10.27 3.73
C ASN A 193 -7.17 -9.35 2.52
N LYS A 194 -7.01 -9.87 1.30
CA LYS A 194 -6.78 -9.07 0.07
C LYS A 194 -5.54 -8.17 0.14
N LEU A 195 -4.52 -8.55 0.93
CA LEU A 195 -3.27 -7.80 1.06
C LEU A 195 -2.10 -8.45 0.29
N GLY A 196 -2.39 -9.47 -0.51
CA GLY A 196 -1.38 -10.32 -1.16
C GLY A 196 -0.78 -11.34 -0.18
N ARG A 197 0.00 -12.29 -0.69
CA ARG A 197 0.68 -13.33 0.13
C ARG A 197 1.95 -12.78 0.80
N ARG A 198 1.77 -11.74 1.61
CA ARG A 198 2.83 -11.10 2.40
C ARG A 198 3.17 -11.96 3.60
N VAL A 199 4.45 -12.20 3.82
CA VAL A 199 4.93 -12.88 5.03
C VAL A 199 6.41 -12.59 5.22
N PHE A 200 6.89 -12.75 6.45
CA PHE A 200 8.31 -12.75 6.77
C PHE A 200 9.06 -13.92 6.12
N ARG A 201 10.33 -13.66 5.78
CA ARG A 201 11.29 -14.70 5.36
C ARG A 201 12.13 -15.15 6.55
N PHE A 202 12.72 -16.33 6.44
CA PHE A 202 13.75 -16.80 7.38
C PHE A 202 15.15 -16.63 6.78
N GLU A 203 16.17 -16.53 7.63
CA GLU A 203 17.53 -16.88 7.22
C GLU A 203 17.54 -18.37 6.85
N GLU A 204 18.22 -18.73 5.76
CA GLU A 204 18.30 -20.11 5.31
C GLU A 204 19.74 -20.61 5.33
N GLU A 205 19.90 -21.90 5.59
CA GLU A 205 21.18 -22.62 5.57
C GLU A 205 21.06 -23.92 4.77
N TRP A 206 22.18 -24.41 4.24
CA TRP A 206 22.22 -25.65 3.49
C TRP A 206 22.57 -26.82 4.42
N VAL A 207 21.56 -27.63 4.76
CA VAL A 207 21.66 -28.72 5.75
C VAL A 207 20.83 -29.92 5.31
N THR A 208 20.94 -31.06 6.00
CA THR A 208 20.08 -32.21 5.76
C THR A 208 18.61 -31.81 5.87
N GLY A 209 17.81 -32.14 4.85
CA GLY A 209 16.40 -31.77 4.77
C GLY A 209 15.62 -32.35 5.94
N THR A 210 14.92 -31.48 6.67
CA THR A 210 14.13 -31.88 7.85
C THR A 210 12.64 -31.81 7.58
N SER A 211 12.24 -31.11 6.52
CA SER A 211 10.84 -30.94 6.13
C SER A 211 10.17 -32.25 5.67
N ASN A 212 10.95 -33.27 5.31
CA ASN A 212 10.49 -34.59 4.89
C ASN A 212 11.32 -35.71 5.55
N GLN A 213 10.69 -36.79 5.99
CA GLN A 213 11.37 -37.88 6.71
C GLN A 213 12.40 -38.61 5.83
N ARG A 214 12.09 -38.82 4.54
CA ARG A 214 12.97 -39.54 3.60
C ARG A 214 14.21 -38.74 3.24
N ASP A 215 14.09 -37.42 3.11
CA ASP A 215 15.27 -36.56 2.90
C ASP A 215 16.23 -36.66 4.10
N ARG A 216 15.70 -36.73 5.32
CA ARG A 216 16.50 -36.94 6.54
C ARG A 216 17.19 -38.29 6.55
N GLU A 217 16.45 -39.38 6.33
CA GLU A 217 16.98 -40.75 6.32
C GLU A 217 18.08 -40.95 5.26
N ASN A 218 17.92 -40.31 4.10
CA ASN A 218 18.89 -40.41 3.01
C ASN A 218 20.02 -39.37 3.10
N GLY A 219 19.98 -38.45 4.06
CA GLY A 219 20.95 -37.35 4.15
C GLY A 219 20.88 -36.34 2.99
N THR A 220 19.74 -36.22 2.32
CA THR A 220 19.54 -35.28 1.21
C THR A 220 19.64 -33.85 1.73
N LEU A 221 20.58 -33.07 1.21
CA LEU A 221 20.72 -31.66 1.60
C LEU A 221 19.66 -30.78 0.93
N ARG A 222 19.11 -29.83 1.70
CA ARG A 222 18.12 -28.84 1.27
C ARG A 222 18.47 -27.48 1.89
N SER A 223 17.95 -26.41 1.29
CA SER A 223 17.96 -25.09 1.92
C SER A 223 16.86 -25.09 2.95
N GLU A 224 17.16 -24.99 4.23
CA GLU A 224 16.20 -25.04 5.34
C GLU A 224 16.32 -23.75 6.17
N ALA A 225 15.29 -23.40 6.95
CA ALA A 225 15.34 -22.22 7.81
C ALA A 225 16.38 -22.46 8.91
N ARG A 226 17.32 -21.52 9.05
CA ARG A 226 18.39 -21.58 10.04
C ARG A 226 17.84 -21.38 11.44
N VAL A 227 18.26 -22.24 12.36
CA VAL A 227 17.95 -22.11 13.79
C VAL A 227 19.26 -21.88 14.54
N HIS A 228 19.44 -20.67 15.07
CA HIS A 228 20.66 -20.29 15.79
C HIS A 228 20.64 -20.88 17.20
N ILE A 229 21.68 -21.60 17.59
CA ILE A 229 21.83 -22.09 18.96
C ILE A 229 22.62 -21.07 19.76
N ILE A 230 21.99 -20.47 20.76
CA ILE A 230 22.55 -19.40 21.58
C ILE A 230 22.78 -19.94 22.98
N ARG A 231 24.04 -20.04 23.39
CA ARG A 231 24.40 -20.41 24.76
C ARG A 231 24.48 -19.17 25.64
N SER A 232 23.68 -19.15 26.69
CA SER A 232 23.63 -18.09 27.70
C SER A 232 24.78 -18.22 28.71
N ASP A 233 25.22 -17.12 29.29
CA ASP A 233 26.14 -17.11 30.45
C ASP A 233 25.47 -17.58 31.75
N LYS A 234 24.15 -17.76 31.74
CA LYS A 234 23.33 -18.23 32.86
C LYS A 234 23.30 -19.75 32.96
N THR A 235 23.28 -20.27 34.18
CA THR A 235 23.07 -21.71 34.43
C THR A 235 21.61 -22.12 34.22
N VAL A 236 21.37 -23.43 34.09
CA VAL A 236 20.02 -24.01 34.10
C VAL A 236 19.28 -23.61 35.37
N ALA A 237 19.95 -23.63 36.53
CA ALA A 237 19.36 -23.24 37.80
C ALA A 237 18.95 -21.76 37.83
N GLU A 238 19.76 -20.86 37.25
CA GLU A 238 19.41 -19.44 37.11
C GLU A 238 18.22 -19.24 36.14
N ILE A 239 18.17 -19.96 35.01
CA ILE A 239 17.08 -19.86 34.04
C ILE A 239 15.76 -20.42 34.61
N ARG A 240 15.84 -21.51 35.39
CA ARG A 240 14.69 -22.21 35.99
C ARG A 240 14.32 -21.72 37.40
N ASP A 241 14.81 -20.55 37.81
CA ASP A 241 14.44 -19.94 39.09
C ASP A 241 12.91 -19.70 39.14
N LEU A 242 12.28 -20.10 40.25
CA LEU A 242 10.84 -19.92 40.47
C LEU A 242 10.43 -18.45 40.51
N GLU A 243 11.34 -17.54 40.90
CA GLU A 243 11.07 -16.10 40.90
C GLU A 243 11.01 -15.51 39.48
N LEU A 244 11.51 -16.24 38.47
CA LEU A 244 11.42 -15.85 37.05
C LEU A 244 10.19 -16.45 36.35
N ALA A 245 9.59 -17.50 36.90
CA ALA A 245 8.49 -18.22 36.27
C ALA A 245 7.25 -17.33 36.15
N GLN A 246 6.84 -17.01 34.91
CA GLN A 246 5.73 -16.10 34.63
C GLN A 246 4.39 -16.58 35.22
N GLN A 247 4.18 -17.90 35.25
CA GLN A 247 2.98 -18.55 35.78
C GLN A 247 2.92 -18.58 37.31
N ASN A 248 4.04 -18.33 38.01
CA ASN A 248 4.06 -18.31 39.47
C ASN A 248 3.48 -16.99 39.98
N GLU A 249 2.30 -17.00 40.61
CA GLU A 249 1.67 -15.77 41.13
C GLU A 249 2.53 -15.01 42.13
N LYS A 250 3.35 -15.73 42.92
CA LYS A 250 4.19 -15.17 44.00
C LYS A 250 5.52 -14.59 43.51
N ALA A 251 5.90 -14.87 42.27
CA ALA A 251 7.18 -14.44 41.72
C ALA A 251 7.26 -12.91 41.57
N THR A 252 8.39 -12.35 41.99
CA THR A 252 8.65 -10.90 41.94
C THR A 252 9.44 -10.46 40.70
N LYS A 253 10.04 -11.40 39.96
CA LYS A 253 10.97 -11.15 38.84
C LYS A 253 10.51 -11.72 37.49
N LYS A 254 9.20 -11.82 37.26
CA LYS A 254 8.59 -12.45 36.07
C LYS A 254 9.06 -11.89 34.71
N GLY A 255 9.59 -10.66 34.68
CA GLY A 255 10.08 -10.02 33.46
C GLY A 255 11.56 -10.25 33.17
N ASP A 256 12.35 -10.71 34.14
CA ASP A 256 13.82 -10.73 34.04
C ASP A 256 14.31 -11.77 33.01
N LEU A 257 13.52 -12.83 32.76
CA LEU A 257 13.84 -13.85 31.75
C LEU A 257 13.93 -13.23 30.34
N TYR A 258 13.11 -12.21 30.04
CA TYR A 258 13.19 -11.45 28.80
C TYR A 258 14.51 -10.69 28.69
N GLY A 259 14.98 -10.10 29.79
CA GLY A 259 16.28 -9.42 29.85
C GLY A 259 17.45 -10.37 29.61
N ILE A 260 17.43 -11.56 30.24
CA ILE A 260 18.44 -12.61 30.04
C ILE A 260 18.51 -13.03 28.58
N ALA A 261 17.35 -13.31 27.97
CA ALA A 261 17.24 -13.69 26.57
C ALA A 261 17.73 -12.58 25.63
N ALA A 262 17.30 -11.33 25.86
CA ALA A 262 17.69 -10.20 25.05
C ALA A 262 19.21 -9.95 25.07
N GLU A 263 19.84 -10.08 26.23
CA GLU A 263 21.29 -9.94 26.35
C GLU A 263 22.05 -11.03 25.59
N ALA A 264 21.67 -12.30 25.78
CA ALA A 264 22.29 -13.42 25.06
C ALA A 264 22.16 -13.28 23.53
N VAL A 265 20.99 -12.85 23.06
CA VAL A 265 20.72 -12.59 21.64
C VAL A 265 21.59 -11.44 21.11
N LYS A 266 21.70 -10.33 21.86
CA LYS A 266 22.54 -9.18 21.47
C LYS A 266 24.02 -9.58 21.38
N GLN A 267 24.52 -10.36 22.33
CA GLN A 267 25.90 -10.84 22.33
C GLN A 267 26.19 -11.80 21.16
N HIS A 268 25.21 -12.61 20.76
CA HIS A 268 25.33 -13.53 19.63
C HIS A 268 25.37 -12.80 18.29
N PHE A 269 24.36 -11.96 18.01
CA PHE A 269 24.21 -11.30 16.70
C PHE A 269 25.06 -10.04 16.54
N LYS A 270 25.44 -9.38 17.65
CA LYS A 270 26.23 -8.13 17.65
C LYS A 270 25.73 -7.10 16.62
N PRO A 271 24.43 -6.71 16.66
CA PRO A 271 23.89 -5.80 15.67
C PRO A 271 24.60 -4.43 15.72
N LEU A 272 24.79 -3.84 14.55
CA LEU A 272 25.29 -2.46 14.44
C LEU A 272 24.22 -1.49 14.96
N GLY A 273 24.62 -0.33 15.48
CA GLY A 273 23.69 0.68 15.97
C GLY A 273 22.69 1.11 14.89
N GLY A 274 21.38 1.08 15.21
CA GLY A 274 20.29 1.38 14.27
C GLY A 274 19.89 0.23 13.36
N GLN A 275 20.60 -0.92 13.39
CA GLN A 275 20.21 -2.11 12.66
C GLN A 275 19.18 -2.91 13.47
N LYS A 276 17.91 -2.83 13.07
CA LYS A 276 16.86 -3.64 13.69
C LYS A 276 17.08 -5.13 13.45
N GLN A 277 16.95 -5.92 14.51
CA GLN A 277 16.98 -7.39 14.47
C GLN A 277 15.64 -7.93 14.93
N TYR A 278 15.15 -8.98 14.26
CA TYR A 278 13.87 -9.62 14.56
C TYR A 278 14.15 -11.07 14.93
N VAL A 279 13.97 -11.46 16.20
CA VAL A 279 14.35 -12.78 16.71
C VAL A 279 13.18 -13.44 17.44
N SER A 280 12.73 -14.59 16.95
CA SER A 280 11.81 -15.49 17.65
C SER A 280 12.65 -16.57 18.34
N LEU A 281 12.60 -16.61 19.68
CA LEU A 281 13.50 -17.38 20.53
C LEU A 281 12.71 -18.44 21.32
N LEU A 282 13.11 -19.69 21.15
CA LEU A 282 12.67 -20.80 22.00
C LEU A 282 13.67 -21.01 23.14
N ILE A 283 13.23 -21.02 24.39
CA ILE A 283 14.06 -21.38 25.54
C ILE A 283 13.98 -22.89 25.71
N LEU A 284 15.09 -23.60 25.49
CA LEU A 284 15.11 -25.06 25.53
C LEU A 284 15.05 -25.58 26.96
N ASP A 285 15.77 -24.94 27.88
CA ASP A 285 15.84 -25.32 29.30
C ASP A 285 14.58 -24.95 30.09
N THR A 286 13.41 -25.07 29.48
CA THR A 286 12.13 -25.05 30.16
C THR A 286 11.89 -26.39 30.86
N GLN A 287 11.26 -26.39 32.03
CA GLN A 287 10.91 -27.61 32.75
C GLN A 287 9.56 -27.49 33.47
N TRP A 288 8.76 -28.54 33.38
CA TRP A 288 7.55 -28.74 34.17
C TRP A 288 7.91 -29.10 35.61
N ASP A 289 7.49 -28.27 36.55
CA ASP A 289 7.58 -28.55 37.98
C ASP A 289 6.20 -28.96 38.49
N LYS A 290 6.02 -30.27 38.66
CA LYS A 290 4.78 -30.87 39.16
C LYS A 290 4.46 -30.44 40.59
N GLU A 291 5.47 -30.26 41.45
CA GLU A 291 5.25 -29.92 42.86
C GLU A 291 4.78 -28.48 43.02
N ALA A 292 5.40 -27.56 42.28
CA ALA A 292 5.01 -26.16 42.26
C ALA A 292 3.84 -25.87 41.29
N ASN A 293 3.47 -26.84 40.44
CA ASN A 293 2.44 -26.73 39.40
C ASN A 293 2.67 -25.53 38.46
N VAL A 294 3.93 -25.33 38.05
CA VAL A 294 4.34 -24.23 37.16
C VAL A 294 5.37 -24.70 36.14
N VAL A 295 5.41 -24.02 35.00
CA VAL A 295 6.49 -24.18 34.02
C VAL A 295 7.65 -23.23 34.37
N ARG A 296 8.80 -23.80 34.76
CA ARG A 296 10.06 -23.07 35.02
C ARG A 296 10.82 -22.81 33.72
N GLY A 297 11.59 -21.72 33.67
CA GLY A 297 12.34 -21.37 32.46
C GLY A 297 11.45 -21.04 31.26
N HIS A 298 10.23 -20.55 31.53
CA HIS A 298 9.25 -20.14 30.53
C HIS A 298 8.71 -18.75 30.85
N ALA A 299 8.72 -17.90 29.82
CA ALA A 299 7.88 -16.74 29.71
C ALA A 299 7.39 -16.66 28.26
N ALA A 300 6.15 -16.21 28.07
CA ALA A 300 5.56 -15.83 26.80
C ALA A 300 5.52 -14.29 26.80
N LEU A 301 6.51 -13.71 26.12
CA LEU A 301 6.69 -12.26 26.04
C LEU A 301 7.26 -11.87 24.67
N GLY A 302 6.65 -10.88 24.03
CA GLY A 302 7.13 -10.25 22.80
C GLY A 302 7.17 -8.74 22.92
N GLY A 303 8.13 -8.11 22.25
CA GLY A 303 8.26 -6.66 22.26
C GLY A 303 9.60 -6.15 21.74
N ASN A 304 9.96 -4.94 22.18
CA ASN A 304 11.17 -4.24 21.77
C ASN A 304 12.16 -4.04 22.93
N ALA A 305 13.44 -4.18 22.63
CA ALA A 305 14.56 -3.97 23.54
C ALA A 305 15.64 -3.10 22.85
N GLY A 306 15.27 -1.87 22.50
CA GLY A 306 16.05 -1.00 21.62
C GLY A 306 15.90 -1.43 20.16
N ASP A 307 17.00 -1.69 19.47
CA ASP A 307 17.01 -2.17 18.08
C ASP A 307 16.65 -3.67 17.95
N LEU A 308 16.62 -4.42 19.05
CA LEU A 308 16.19 -5.81 19.06
C LEU A 308 14.67 -5.91 19.23
N GLN A 309 14.00 -6.55 18.27
CA GLN A 309 12.62 -7.03 18.40
C GLN A 309 12.67 -8.51 18.74
N LEU A 310 12.18 -8.88 19.92
CA LEU A 310 12.35 -10.22 20.49
C LEU A 310 11.01 -10.77 20.95
N ALA A 311 10.76 -12.03 20.59
CA ALA A 311 9.72 -12.89 21.13
C ALA A 311 10.39 -14.07 21.83
N ILE A 312 9.98 -14.39 23.05
CA ILE A 312 10.47 -15.55 23.79
C ILE A 312 9.31 -16.50 24.12
N PHE A 313 9.59 -17.80 24.05
CA PHE A 313 8.65 -18.84 24.43
C PHE A 313 9.41 -20.08 24.95
N GLY A 314 8.80 -20.88 25.82
CA GLY A 314 9.45 -22.04 26.44
C GLY A 314 9.18 -23.35 25.69
N SER A 315 10.05 -24.34 25.84
CA SER A 315 9.96 -25.64 25.14
C SER A 315 8.95 -26.64 25.72
N HIS A 316 8.18 -26.29 26.76
CA HIS A 316 7.25 -27.18 27.47
C HIS A 316 6.23 -27.92 26.60
N CYS A 317 5.79 -27.34 25.47
CA CYS A 317 4.86 -27.99 24.53
C CYS A 317 5.55 -28.66 23.32
N LEU A 318 6.89 -28.61 23.26
CA LEU A 318 7.65 -28.98 22.07
C LEU A 318 7.51 -30.47 21.72
N GLN A 319 7.32 -31.37 22.69
CA GLN A 319 7.12 -32.79 22.39
C GLN A 319 5.94 -33.05 21.43
N SER A 320 4.91 -32.22 21.48
CA SER A 320 3.68 -32.37 20.69
C SER A 320 3.79 -31.77 19.30
N TYR A 321 4.87 -31.05 18.99
CA TYR A 321 5.03 -30.39 17.69
C TYR A 321 5.39 -31.42 16.61
N PRO A 322 4.94 -31.21 15.36
CA PRO A 322 5.40 -32.00 14.22
C PRO A 322 6.87 -31.67 13.90
N ALA A 323 7.66 -32.66 13.48
CA ALA A 323 9.03 -32.47 13.03
C ALA A 323 9.19 -32.43 11.49
N SER A 324 8.17 -32.89 10.75
CA SER A 324 8.14 -32.95 9.28
C SER A 324 6.70 -32.75 8.75
N PHE A 325 6.51 -32.61 7.43
CA PHE A 325 5.16 -32.43 6.86
C PHE A 325 4.24 -33.62 7.12
N GLU A 326 4.78 -34.84 7.11
CA GLU A 326 4.03 -36.08 7.38
C GLU A 326 3.44 -36.12 8.79
N GLU A 327 4.05 -35.39 9.72
CA GLU A 327 3.63 -35.36 11.12
C GLU A 327 2.63 -34.24 11.43
N VAL A 328 2.38 -33.30 10.50
CA VAL A 328 1.51 -32.13 10.77
C VAL A 328 0.08 -32.56 11.13
N VAL A 329 -0.55 -33.38 10.29
CA VAL A 329 -1.90 -33.87 10.59
C VAL A 329 -1.93 -34.80 11.80
N PRO A 330 -1.02 -35.81 11.94
CA PRO A 330 -0.93 -36.62 13.15
C PRO A 330 -0.79 -35.78 14.43
N ALA A 331 0.11 -34.79 14.47
CA ALA A 331 0.31 -33.93 15.63
C ALA A 331 -0.96 -33.15 16.00
N PHE A 332 -1.69 -32.64 15.00
CA PHE A 332 -2.93 -31.89 15.21
C PHE A 332 -4.20 -32.74 15.38
N THR A 333 -4.07 -34.07 15.39
CA THR A 333 -5.19 -35.01 15.62
C THR A 333 -4.88 -36.05 16.71
N ASP A 334 -3.71 -35.97 17.35
CA ASP A 334 -3.27 -36.87 18.41
C ASP A 334 -4.02 -36.61 19.73
N CYS A 335 -5.04 -37.44 19.99
CA CYS A 335 -5.84 -37.41 21.20
C CYS A 335 -5.17 -38.08 22.43
N THR A 336 -3.88 -38.43 22.37
CA THR A 336 -3.17 -38.97 23.54
C THR A 336 -3.30 -38.02 24.72
N PRO A 337 -3.83 -38.47 25.88
CA PRO A 337 -3.98 -37.61 27.05
C PRO A 337 -2.65 -37.04 27.52
N THR A 338 -2.66 -35.80 27.99
CA THR A 338 -1.47 -35.16 28.56
C THR A 338 -1.11 -35.81 29.89
N ASP A 339 0.10 -36.36 29.99
CA ASP A 339 0.63 -36.97 31.21
C ASP A 339 1.35 -35.90 32.06
N VAL A 340 0.64 -35.37 33.05
CA VAL A 340 1.12 -34.30 33.95
C VAL A 340 2.21 -34.75 34.91
N ASP A 341 2.57 -36.04 34.92
CA ASP A 341 3.74 -36.53 35.65
C ASP A 341 5.05 -36.14 34.97
N PHE A 342 5.03 -35.87 33.66
CA PHE A 342 6.22 -35.55 32.88
C PHE A 342 6.16 -34.19 32.18
N VAL A 343 4.97 -33.71 31.81
CA VAL A 343 4.82 -32.50 31.00
C VAL A 343 3.72 -31.56 31.47
N ALA A 344 3.83 -30.29 31.10
CA ALA A 344 2.83 -29.28 31.43
C ALA A 344 1.53 -29.48 30.63
N ASN A 345 0.40 -29.07 31.23
CA ASN A 345 -0.92 -29.06 30.58
C ASN A 345 -1.47 -27.64 30.35
N ASP A 346 -0.60 -26.63 30.34
CA ASP A 346 -0.93 -25.21 30.10
C ASP A 346 -2.10 -24.69 30.92
N CYS A 347 -1.99 -24.78 32.25
CA CYS A 347 -3.02 -24.37 33.20
C CYS A 347 -4.36 -25.09 32.94
N GLY A 348 -4.29 -26.39 32.63
CA GLY A 348 -5.46 -27.25 32.36
C GLY A 348 -6.13 -27.02 31.00
N GLN A 349 -5.50 -26.29 30.08
CA GLN A 349 -6.05 -26.01 28.75
C GLN A 349 -5.60 -27.03 27.69
N ALA A 350 -4.52 -27.78 27.93
CA ALA A 350 -3.96 -28.78 27.03
C ALA A 350 -4.17 -30.20 27.58
N GLY A 351 -5.40 -30.74 27.49
CA GLY A 351 -5.71 -32.07 28.01
C GLY A 351 -5.33 -33.23 27.09
N SER A 352 -4.93 -32.95 25.85
CA SER A 352 -4.40 -33.92 24.90
C SER A 352 -3.23 -33.33 24.10
N SER A 353 -2.46 -34.21 23.45
CA SER A 353 -1.26 -33.83 22.70
C SER A 353 -1.55 -32.83 21.57
N TRP A 354 -2.64 -32.98 20.83
CA TRP A 354 -2.96 -32.01 19.78
C TRP A 354 -3.35 -30.63 20.33
N GLU A 355 -4.01 -30.58 21.50
CA GLU A 355 -4.35 -29.32 22.16
C GLU A 355 -3.06 -28.61 22.63
N ALA A 356 -2.08 -29.35 23.16
CA ALA A 356 -0.75 -28.83 23.50
C ALA A 356 0.00 -28.31 22.27
N ALA A 357 -0.07 -29.00 21.14
CA ALA A 357 0.53 -28.55 19.87
C ALA A 357 -0.09 -27.23 19.40
N SER A 358 -1.43 -27.14 19.36
CA SER A 358 -2.14 -25.91 18.98
C SER A 358 -1.81 -24.74 19.90
N ILE A 359 -1.85 -24.96 21.23
CA ILE A 359 -1.54 -23.92 22.22
C ILE A 359 -0.09 -23.47 22.08
N GLY A 360 0.87 -24.38 22.07
CA GLY A 360 2.28 -24.03 22.03
C GLY A 360 2.64 -23.29 20.74
N ILE A 361 2.32 -23.86 19.57
CA ILE A 361 2.66 -23.26 18.27
C ILE A 361 1.95 -21.90 18.12
N GLY A 362 0.70 -21.83 18.57
CA GLY A 362 -0.14 -20.64 18.52
C GLY A 362 0.28 -19.52 19.45
N ALA A 363 0.60 -19.82 20.71
CA ALA A 363 1.06 -18.85 21.68
C ALA A 363 2.44 -18.30 21.30
N HIS A 364 3.34 -19.13 20.77
CA HIS A 364 4.61 -18.61 20.27
C HIS A 364 4.43 -17.73 19.01
N LEU A 365 3.45 -18.04 18.15
CA LEU A 365 3.06 -17.15 17.05
C LEU A 365 2.49 -15.80 17.55
N HIS A 366 1.72 -15.81 18.65
CA HIS A 366 1.23 -14.61 19.31
C HIS A 366 2.38 -13.71 19.79
N GLU A 367 3.37 -14.28 20.49
CA GLU A 367 4.56 -13.51 20.91
C GLU A 367 5.36 -12.98 19.70
N THR A 368 5.43 -13.78 18.64
CA THR A 368 6.03 -13.34 17.37
C THR A 368 5.23 -12.20 16.72
N GLY A 369 3.91 -12.15 16.92
CA GLY A 369 3.06 -11.03 16.54
C GLY A 369 3.41 -9.74 17.30
N HIS A 370 3.62 -9.82 18.61
CA HIS A 370 4.11 -8.69 19.41
C HIS A 370 5.47 -8.18 18.93
N LEU A 371 6.39 -9.08 18.57
CA LEU A 371 7.68 -8.74 17.95
C LEU A 371 7.50 -7.92 16.66
N PHE A 372 6.45 -8.16 15.89
CA PHE A 372 6.12 -7.37 14.69
C PHE A 372 5.28 -6.11 14.96
N GLY A 373 5.03 -5.77 16.24
CA GLY A 373 4.31 -4.56 16.65
C GLY A 373 2.78 -4.71 16.68
N CYS A 374 2.26 -5.94 16.72
CA CYS A 374 0.84 -6.18 16.95
C CYS A 374 0.50 -6.04 18.44
N PRO A 375 -0.47 -5.19 18.84
CA PRO A 375 -1.02 -5.20 20.19
C PRO A 375 -2.07 -6.31 20.35
N HIS A 376 -2.58 -6.50 21.57
CA HIS A 376 -3.77 -7.32 21.78
C HIS A 376 -4.97 -6.78 20.99
N GLN A 377 -5.83 -7.70 20.52
CA GLN A 377 -7.02 -7.41 19.73
C GLN A 377 -8.26 -8.05 20.37
N GLU A 378 -9.44 -7.75 19.84
CA GLU A 378 -10.72 -8.35 20.28
C GLU A 378 -10.98 -9.75 19.70
N SER A 379 -10.16 -10.20 18.75
CA SER A 379 -10.23 -11.54 18.16
C SER A 379 -8.90 -11.87 17.46
N GLY A 380 -8.80 -13.11 16.98
CA GLY A 380 -7.65 -13.64 16.27
C GLY A 380 -6.52 -14.08 17.17
N VAL A 381 -5.35 -14.32 16.55
CA VAL A 381 -4.14 -14.76 17.24
C VAL A 381 -3.78 -13.84 18.41
N MET A 382 -3.99 -12.52 18.27
CA MET A 382 -3.65 -11.54 19.31
C MET A 382 -4.62 -11.47 20.50
N LEU A 383 -5.73 -12.22 20.51
CA LEU A 383 -6.59 -12.39 21.70
C LEU A 383 -6.34 -13.72 22.42
N ARG A 384 -6.18 -14.80 21.63
CA ARG A 384 -5.99 -16.23 22.01
C ARG A 384 -6.81 -17.20 21.13
N ASP A 385 -7.30 -16.78 19.97
CA ASP A 385 -8.02 -17.69 19.06
C ASP A 385 -7.11 -18.80 18.49
N TYR A 386 -5.79 -18.68 18.67
CA TYR A 386 -4.81 -19.69 18.30
C TYR A 386 -5.03 -21.06 18.99
N LEU A 387 -5.93 -21.16 19.98
CA LEU A 387 -6.39 -22.45 20.52
C LEU A 387 -6.96 -23.38 19.44
N THR A 388 -7.44 -22.83 18.33
CA THR A 388 -7.96 -23.59 17.18
C THR A 388 -7.02 -23.52 15.97
N LEU A 389 -5.73 -23.23 16.16
CA LEU A 389 -4.74 -23.14 15.08
C LEU A 389 -4.63 -24.42 14.24
N ASN A 390 -4.82 -25.60 14.86
CA ASN A 390 -4.91 -26.89 14.17
C ASN A 390 -5.85 -26.84 12.95
N ARG A 391 -6.98 -26.12 13.07
CA ARG A 391 -8.03 -26.06 12.05
C ARG A 391 -7.54 -25.52 10.72
N SER A 392 -6.50 -24.69 10.70
CA SER A 392 -5.89 -24.22 9.44
C SER A 392 -5.14 -25.33 8.70
N PHE A 393 -4.76 -26.41 9.37
CA PHE A 393 -3.90 -27.48 8.82
C PHE A 393 -4.59 -28.83 8.70
N VAL A 394 -5.79 -29.00 9.27
CA VAL A 394 -6.57 -30.25 9.20
C VAL A 394 -7.93 -30.02 8.54
N ALA A 395 -8.40 -31.00 7.77
CA ALA A 395 -9.75 -30.99 7.21
C ALA A 395 -10.81 -31.44 8.25
N ARG A 396 -10.41 -32.19 9.28
CA ARG A 396 -11.28 -32.69 10.33
C ARG A 396 -10.61 -32.52 11.69
N GLU A 397 -11.28 -31.87 12.62
CA GLU A 397 -10.83 -31.69 14.00
C GLU A 397 -11.15 -32.95 14.82
N ALA A 398 -10.22 -33.32 15.70
CA ALA A 398 -10.37 -34.44 16.62
C ALA A 398 -11.19 -34.06 17.88
N PHE A 399 -11.41 -35.01 18.78
CA PHE A 399 -12.12 -34.73 20.04
C PHE A 399 -11.33 -33.70 20.88
N CYS A 400 -12.01 -32.64 21.34
CA CYS A 400 -11.43 -31.61 22.19
C CYS A 400 -11.73 -31.89 23.65
N THR A 401 -10.68 -32.20 24.42
CA THR A 401 -10.85 -32.53 25.85
C THR A 401 -11.21 -31.30 26.67
N ARG A 402 -10.77 -30.10 26.25
CA ARG A 402 -11.05 -28.81 26.89
C ARG A 402 -12.53 -28.42 26.78
N THR A 403 -13.11 -28.51 25.59
CA THR A 403 -14.52 -28.11 25.33
C THR A 403 -15.50 -29.27 25.37
N LYS A 404 -15.01 -30.52 25.46
CA LYS A 404 -15.80 -31.76 25.31
C LYS A 404 -16.52 -31.88 23.97
N SER A 405 -16.07 -31.15 22.95
CA SER A 405 -16.62 -31.24 21.60
C SER A 405 -16.11 -32.50 20.89
N LYS A 406 -16.96 -33.12 20.06
CA LYS A 406 -16.62 -34.32 19.29
C LYS A 406 -15.63 -34.06 18.14
N GLY A 407 -15.31 -32.81 17.84
CA GLY A 407 -14.68 -32.43 16.59
C GLY A 407 -15.62 -32.63 15.40
N GLY A 408 -15.09 -32.51 14.19
CA GLY A 408 -15.90 -32.55 12.97
C GLY A 408 -15.15 -32.01 11.75
N LEU A 409 -15.84 -31.94 10.61
CA LEU A 409 -15.33 -31.29 9.42
C LEU A 409 -15.03 -29.82 9.74
N VAL A 410 -13.92 -29.30 9.22
CA VAL A 410 -13.43 -27.96 9.51
C VAL A 410 -13.44 -27.13 8.24
N GLY A 411 -14.35 -26.16 8.19
CA GLY A 411 -14.42 -25.15 7.15
C GLY A 411 -13.31 -24.10 7.28
N GLN A 412 -13.42 -23.03 6.49
CA GLN A 412 -12.51 -21.87 6.62
C GLN A 412 -12.98 -20.92 7.73
N GLU A 413 -14.29 -20.84 7.91
CA GLU A 413 -14.98 -20.07 8.94
C GLU A 413 -14.67 -20.54 10.37
N ASP A 414 -14.25 -21.79 10.52
CA ASP A 414 -13.88 -22.39 11.80
C ASP A 414 -12.42 -22.10 12.20
N GLU A 415 -11.60 -21.63 11.27
CA GLU A 415 -10.17 -21.41 11.45
C GLU A 415 -9.90 -20.17 12.31
N CYS A 416 -8.82 -20.22 13.09
CA CYS A 416 -8.27 -18.99 13.66
C CYS A 416 -7.70 -18.09 12.54
N GLY A 417 -7.60 -16.79 12.80
CA GLY A 417 -7.07 -15.83 11.84
C GLY A 417 -6.26 -14.72 12.50
N TRP A 418 -5.59 -13.93 11.67
CA TRP A 418 -5.07 -12.63 12.09
C TRP A 418 -6.20 -11.61 12.08
N HIS A 419 -6.28 -10.75 13.11
CA HIS A 419 -7.24 -9.67 13.10
C HIS A 419 -6.95 -8.73 11.91
N ARG A 420 -7.98 -8.09 11.38
CA ARG A 420 -7.84 -7.19 10.23
C ARG A 420 -6.77 -6.10 10.47
N LEU A 421 -6.76 -5.54 11.67
CA LEU A 421 -5.80 -4.52 12.09
C LEU A 421 -4.35 -5.04 12.17
N ASP A 422 -4.14 -6.32 12.46
CA ASP A 422 -2.80 -6.93 12.47
C ASP A 422 -2.30 -7.11 11.04
N CYS A 423 -3.17 -7.58 10.14
CA CYS A 423 -2.88 -7.67 8.71
C CYS A 423 -2.48 -6.30 8.11
N LEU A 424 -3.13 -5.22 8.52
CA LEU A 424 -2.76 -3.85 8.10
C LEU A 424 -1.41 -3.40 8.65
N ARG A 425 -1.08 -3.77 9.89
CA ARG A 425 0.26 -3.53 10.47
C ARG A 425 1.33 -4.30 9.70
N PHE A 426 1.09 -5.58 9.42
CA PHE A 426 2.00 -6.40 8.62
C PHE A 426 2.23 -5.78 7.25
N ARG A 427 1.20 -5.25 6.56
CA ARG A 427 1.39 -4.56 5.28
C ARG A 427 2.44 -3.46 5.33
N ALA A 428 2.51 -2.69 6.42
CA ALA A 428 3.47 -1.60 6.59
C ALA A 428 4.82 -2.08 7.20
N HIS A 429 4.88 -3.30 7.74
CA HIS A 429 6.04 -3.80 8.44
C HIS A 429 7.18 -4.22 7.47
N PRO A 430 8.45 -3.85 7.74
CA PRO A 430 9.57 -4.16 6.84
C PRO A 430 9.73 -5.64 6.48
N CYS A 431 9.52 -6.56 7.44
CA CYS A 431 9.64 -8.02 7.19
C CYS A 431 8.58 -8.57 6.21
N PHE A 432 7.48 -7.86 5.97
CA PHE A 432 6.35 -8.32 5.14
C PHE A 432 6.30 -7.61 3.78
N ARG A 433 7.35 -6.86 3.46
CA ARG A 433 7.48 -6.13 2.21
C ARG A 433 7.69 -7.10 1.05
N LEU A 434 6.92 -6.91 -0.01
CA LEU A 434 7.08 -7.66 -1.26
C LEU A 434 8.12 -6.98 -2.15
N PRO A 435 8.83 -7.74 -3.01
CA PRO A 435 9.82 -7.18 -3.95
C PRO A 435 9.29 -6.07 -4.87
N ASN A 436 7.99 -6.10 -5.20
CA ASN A 436 7.35 -5.13 -6.09
C ASN A 436 6.70 -3.96 -5.34
N ASP A 437 6.82 -3.89 -4.01
CA ASP A 437 6.25 -2.76 -3.27
C ASP A 437 7.05 -1.48 -3.51
N PRO A 438 6.36 -0.35 -3.70
CA PRO A 438 7.03 0.94 -3.81
C PRO A 438 7.89 1.19 -2.58
N HIS A 439 9.05 1.82 -2.77
CA HIS A 439 9.85 2.32 -1.66
C HIS A 439 9.08 3.44 -0.97
N MET A 440 8.51 3.13 0.19
CA MET A 440 7.90 4.12 1.08
C MET A 440 8.93 4.53 2.12
N ASN A 441 9.14 5.83 2.26
CA ASN A 441 9.95 6.36 3.37
C ASN A 441 9.18 6.15 4.68
N PRO A 442 9.87 5.84 5.80
CA PRO A 442 9.26 5.85 7.12
C PRO A 442 8.57 7.19 7.37
N ASP A 443 7.36 7.14 7.96
CA ASP A 443 6.56 8.34 8.20
C ASP A 443 6.41 8.64 9.69
N ASP A 444 7.46 9.23 10.27
CA ASP A 444 7.47 9.62 11.69
C ASP A 444 6.73 10.95 11.95
N SER A 445 6.03 11.47 10.94
CA SER A 445 5.48 12.83 10.95
C SER A 445 3.96 12.91 10.88
N VAL A 446 3.28 11.86 11.33
CA VAL A 446 1.83 11.88 11.49
C VAL A 446 1.46 12.90 12.58
N HIS A 447 0.64 13.88 12.24
CA HIS A 447 0.22 14.92 13.16
C HIS A 447 -1.27 15.26 12.99
N ALA A 448 -1.88 15.73 14.06
CA ALA A 448 -3.26 16.17 14.07
C ALA A 448 -3.38 17.50 14.83
N PHE A 449 -4.27 18.36 14.38
CA PHE A 449 -4.60 19.61 15.06
C PHE A 449 -6.10 19.90 14.95
N PRO A 450 -6.70 20.46 15.99
CA PRO A 450 -8.11 20.82 15.97
C PRO A 450 -8.35 22.02 15.04
N ILE A 451 -9.57 22.10 14.53
CA ILE A 451 -10.11 23.22 13.75
C ILE A 451 -11.46 23.64 14.36
N GLU A 452 -12.07 24.70 13.83
CA GLU A 452 -13.36 25.19 14.33
C GLU A 452 -14.47 24.12 14.28
N SER A 453 -15.45 24.24 15.17
CA SER A 453 -16.63 23.36 15.25
C SER A 453 -16.37 21.90 15.67
N GLY A 454 -15.37 21.64 16.52
CA GLY A 454 -15.16 20.29 17.10
C GLY A 454 -14.62 19.27 16.09
N LYS A 455 -13.98 19.75 15.03
CA LYS A 455 -13.32 18.95 14.01
C LYS A 455 -11.80 19.01 14.21
N MET A 456 -11.08 18.07 13.62
CA MET A 456 -9.62 18.07 13.54
C MET A 456 -9.16 17.74 12.14
N VAL A 457 -7.97 18.19 11.79
CA VAL A 457 -7.27 17.79 10.58
C VAL A 457 -6.13 16.87 10.98
N VAL A 458 -6.05 15.72 10.33
CA VAL A 458 -4.98 14.74 10.45
C VAL A 458 -4.14 14.78 9.18
N MET A 459 -2.82 14.82 9.30
CA MET A 459 -1.89 14.83 8.19
C MET A 459 -0.83 13.74 8.34
N ALA A 460 -0.58 13.03 7.24
CA ALA A 460 0.46 12.01 7.11
C ALA A 460 1.08 12.11 5.70
N PRO A 461 2.37 12.44 5.55
CA PRO A 461 3.05 12.53 4.25
C PRO A 461 2.93 11.30 3.35
N THR A 462 2.95 10.10 3.93
CA THR A 462 2.75 8.85 3.18
C THR A 462 1.28 8.49 2.98
N GLY A 463 0.37 9.25 3.58
CA GLY A 463 -1.06 8.97 3.62
C GLY A 463 -1.48 8.28 4.91
N VAL A 464 -2.68 8.60 5.37
CA VAL A 464 -3.31 7.88 6.48
C VAL A 464 -3.76 6.51 5.95
N ALA A 465 -3.38 5.45 6.66
CA ALA A 465 -3.71 4.07 6.32
C ALA A 465 -4.93 3.57 7.09
N PHE A 466 -4.99 3.83 8.39
CA PHE A 466 -6.16 3.51 9.21
C PHE A 466 -6.16 4.31 10.51
N ILE A 467 -7.33 4.41 11.14
CA ILE A 467 -7.53 5.05 12.44
C ILE A 467 -8.23 4.07 13.37
N GLU A 468 -7.69 3.88 14.56
CA GLU A 468 -8.21 3.02 15.61
C GLU A 468 -8.91 3.86 16.68
N LEU A 469 -10.03 3.38 17.18
CA LEU A 469 -10.87 4.04 18.17
C LEU A 469 -10.93 3.20 19.45
N PHE A 470 -10.55 3.82 20.57
CA PHE A 470 -10.55 3.24 21.89
C PHE A 470 -11.53 4.04 22.76
N ALA A 471 -12.56 3.37 23.28
CA ALA A 471 -13.47 4.01 24.21
C ALA A 471 -12.87 4.06 25.62
N GLU A 472 -13.57 4.74 26.53
CA GLU A 472 -13.16 4.84 27.92
C GLU A 472 -13.03 3.47 28.56
N ASP A 473 -11.90 3.28 29.26
CA ASP A 473 -11.48 2.05 29.94
C ASP A 473 -11.26 0.82 29.03
N ASP A 474 -11.15 1.02 27.70
CA ASP A 474 -10.81 -0.06 26.79
C ASP A 474 -9.30 -0.13 26.51
N ASP A 475 -8.72 -1.29 26.77
CA ASP A 475 -7.32 -1.61 26.44
C ASP A 475 -7.15 -2.12 24.99
N VAL A 476 -8.25 -2.45 24.32
CA VAL A 476 -8.29 -2.95 22.93
C VAL A 476 -9.11 -2.02 22.04
N CYS A 477 -8.77 -2.00 20.75
CA CYS A 477 -9.49 -1.20 19.76
C CYS A 477 -10.92 -1.75 19.56
N ARG A 478 -11.93 -0.87 19.60
CA ARG A 478 -13.35 -1.26 19.42
C ARG A 478 -13.89 -1.04 18.03
N SER A 479 -13.32 -0.09 17.31
CA SER A 479 -13.75 0.28 15.97
C SER A 479 -12.58 0.92 15.24
N TRP A 480 -12.50 0.70 13.93
CA TRP A 480 -11.46 1.31 13.11
C TRP A 480 -12.02 1.79 11.77
N ILE A 481 -11.24 2.63 11.12
CA ILE A 481 -11.54 3.17 9.80
C ILE A 481 -10.32 2.96 8.92
N GLU A 482 -10.47 2.26 7.81
CA GLU A 482 -9.41 2.04 6.82
C GLU A 482 -9.43 3.12 5.74
N TYR A 483 -8.24 3.57 5.33
CA TYR A 483 -8.03 4.58 4.30
C TYR A 483 -7.02 4.07 3.25
N PRO A 484 -7.31 4.29 1.95
CA PRO A 484 -8.61 4.66 1.40
C PRO A 484 -9.64 3.54 1.59
N ALA A 485 -10.92 3.88 1.69
CA ALA A 485 -12.00 2.89 1.68
C ALA A 485 -12.06 2.20 0.30
N GLU A 486 -11.54 0.97 0.23
CA GLU A 486 -11.59 -0.02 -0.86
C GLU A 486 -11.07 0.38 -2.27
N THR A 487 -11.28 1.60 -2.76
CA THR A 487 -10.91 2.06 -4.12
C THR A 487 -10.51 3.55 -4.23
N GLY A 488 -10.27 4.23 -3.11
CA GLY A 488 -9.88 5.65 -3.12
C GLY A 488 -8.38 5.90 -3.38
N SER A 489 -8.03 7.16 -3.63
CA SER A 489 -6.63 7.62 -3.64
C SER A 489 -6.08 7.72 -2.22
N VAL A 490 -4.76 7.59 -2.07
CA VAL A 490 -4.09 7.76 -0.77
C VAL A 490 -4.34 9.17 -0.22
N GLN A 491 -5.00 9.25 0.93
CA GLN A 491 -5.36 10.52 1.56
C GLN A 491 -4.28 10.96 2.55
N ARG A 492 -3.54 12.01 2.20
CA ARG A 492 -2.49 12.60 3.06
C ARG A 492 -3.01 13.57 4.10
N GLN A 493 -4.23 14.06 3.91
CA GLN A 493 -4.90 14.98 4.82
C GLN A 493 -6.36 14.53 4.97
N LEU A 494 -6.81 14.38 6.21
CA LEU A 494 -8.18 14.03 6.57
C LEU A 494 -8.75 15.09 7.49
N THR A 495 -10.04 15.40 7.32
CA THR A 495 -10.79 16.16 8.33
C THR A 495 -11.74 15.20 9.02
N LEU A 496 -11.70 15.15 10.35
CA LEU A 496 -12.49 14.23 11.18
C LEU A 496 -13.29 15.05 12.19
N SER A 497 -14.53 14.66 12.47
CA SER A 497 -15.31 15.24 13.56
C SER A 497 -15.38 14.30 14.76
N ASP A 498 -15.33 14.86 15.98
CA ASP A 498 -15.50 14.06 17.20
C ASP A 498 -16.86 13.33 17.21
N GLN A 499 -17.91 13.97 16.67
CA GLN A 499 -19.23 13.36 16.55
C GLN A 499 -19.23 12.11 15.65
N GLU A 500 -18.68 12.21 14.43
CA GLU A 500 -18.62 11.08 13.48
C GLU A 500 -17.85 9.89 14.04
N LEU A 501 -16.76 10.15 14.78
CA LEU A 501 -15.96 9.09 15.40
C LEU A 501 -16.71 8.42 16.55
N ARG A 502 -17.46 9.18 17.36
CA ARG A 502 -18.28 8.64 18.45
C ARG A 502 -19.46 7.82 17.95
N GLU A 503 -20.08 8.21 16.84
CA GLU A 503 -21.20 7.45 16.25
C GLU A 503 -20.81 6.00 15.87
N ARG A 504 -19.52 5.75 15.62
CA ARG A 504 -18.98 4.41 15.34
C ARG A 504 -18.80 3.53 16.58
N LEU A 505 -18.83 4.11 17.77
CA LEU A 505 -18.76 3.35 19.02
C LEU A 505 -20.16 2.85 19.43
N PRO A 506 -20.24 1.76 20.21
CA PRO A 506 -21.49 1.31 20.82
C PRO A 506 -22.15 2.42 21.65
N GLU A 507 -23.48 2.49 21.66
CA GLU A 507 -24.24 3.57 22.31
C GLU A 507 -23.85 3.82 23.77
N SER A 508 -23.55 2.76 24.52
CA SER A 508 -23.14 2.79 25.92
C SER A 508 -21.80 3.51 26.15
N LYS A 509 -20.93 3.54 25.15
CA LYS A 509 -19.54 4.05 25.24
C LYS A 509 -19.35 5.41 24.54
N ARG A 510 -20.38 5.96 23.89
CA ARG A 510 -20.27 7.22 23.12
C ARG A 510 -20.00 8.47 23.96
N LYS A 511 -20.32 8.45 25.26
CA LYS A 511 -20.24 9.63 26.15
C LYS A 511 -18.90 9.78 26.89
N GLY A 512 -18.09 8.73 26.93
CA GLY A 512 -16.84 8.67 27.69
C GLY A 512 -15.64 9.33 27.00
N ARG A 513 -14.47 9.21 27.61
CA ARG A 513 -13.17 9.53 26.98
C ARG A 513 -13.00 8.74 25.69
N LEU A 514 -12.56 9.41 24.61
CA LEU A 514 -12.26 8.79 23.33
C LEU A 514 -10.78 8.99 23.01
N ARG A 515 -10.04 7.88 22.97
CA ARG A 515 -8.66 7.84 22.50
C ARG A 515 -8.64 7.35 21.05
N ILE A 516 -7.84 7.99 20.21
CA ILE A 516 -7.66 7.56 18.82
C ILE A 516 -6.19 7.30 18.49
N SER A 517 -5.93 6.33 17.62
CA SER A 517 -4.59 6.07 17.06
C SER A 517 -4.64 6.17 15.54
N VAL A 518 -3.93 7.14 14.97
CA VAL A 518 -3.81 7.31 13.53
C VAL A 518 -2.56 6.58 13.05
N LYS A 519 -2.68 5.71 12.05
CA LYS A 519 -1.56 5.02 11.41
C LYS A 519 -1.40 5.46 9.96
N SER A 520 -0.16 5.63 9.52
CA SER A 520 0.20 5.99 8.15
C SER A 520 0.62 4.79 7.30
N HIS A 521 0.64 4.93 5.97
CA HIS A 521 1.16 3.87 5.10
C HIS A 521 2.66 3.63 5.30
N GLY A 522 3.42 4.66 5.69
CA GLY A 522 4.84 4.58 6.02
C GLY A 522 5.16 3.94 7.38
N GLY A 523 4.16 3.41 8.08
CA GLY A 523 4.33 2.65 9.33
C GLY A 523 4.41 3.49 10.61
N GLY A 524 4.49 4.82 10.52
CA GLY A 524 4.40 5.68 11.71
C GLY A 524 2.95 5.99 12.09
N GLY A 525 2.78 6.62 13.26
CA GLY A 525 1.45 6.92 13.78
C GLY A 525 1.43 7.98 14.87
N LEU A 526 0.21 8.38 15.25
CA LEU A 526 -0.07 9.37 16.27
C LEU A 526 -1.19 8.87 17.19
N ASP A 527 -0.90 8.80 18.48
CA ASP A 527 -1.91 8.54 19.51
C ASP A 527 -2.41 9.86 20.10
N ILE A 528 -3.73 9.97 20.25
CA ILE A 528 -4.42 11.10 20.86
C ILE A 528 -5.26 10.55 22.01
N ASP A 529 -4.81 10.76 23.24
CA ASP A 529 -5.40 10.14 24.44
C ASP A 529 -6.80 10.65 24.80
N ASP A 530 -7.07 11.92 24.50
CA ASP A 530 -8.39 12.52 24.71
C ASP A 530 -8.71 13.49 23.57
N LEU A 531 -9.58 13.03 22.67
CA LEU A 531 -10.01 13.82 21.53
C LEU A 531 -10.79 15.08 21.94
N LYS A 532 -11.58 15.00 23.02
CA LYS A 532 -12.36 16.14 23.50
C LYS A 532 -11.43 17.21 24.08
N LYS A 533 -10.40 16.80 24.81
CA LYS A 533 -9.34 17.71 25.29
C LYS A 533 -8.61 18.38 24.13
N LEU A 534 -8.23 17.61 23.09
CA LEU A 534 -7.59 18.17 21.90
C LEU A 534 -8.48 19.21 21.21
N CYS A 535 -9.77 18.93 21.02
CA CYS A 535 -10.73 19.85 20.39
C CYS A 535 -11.29 20.94 21.33
N SER A 536 -10.83 21.02 22.57
CA SER A 536 -11.34 21.97 23.58
C SER A 536 -10.77 23.39 23.43
N LYS A 537 -11.35 24.34 24.17
CA LYS A 537 -10.84 25.72 24.27
C LYS A 537 -9.47 25.82 24.96
N GLU A 538 -9.06 24.81 25.73
CA GLU A 538 -7.73 24.78 26.37
C GLU A 538 -6.61 24.67 25.32
N SER A 539 -6.93 23.99 24.22
CA SER A 539 -6.04 23.81 23.07
C SER A 539 -6.13 24.97 22.08
N SER A 540 -6.94 26.01 22.34
CA SER A 540 -7.13 27.14 21.44
C SER A 540 -6.62 28.45 22.03
N PHE A 541 -6.20 29.35 21.16
CA PHE A 541 -5.64 30.65 21.49
C PHE A 541 -6.25 31.71 20.59
N LYS A 542 -6.80 32.79 21.17
CA LYS A 542 -7.36 33.89 20.38
C LYS A 542 -6.25 34.82 19.89
N LEU A 543 -6.05 34.89 18.57
CA LEU A 543 -5.06 35.77 17.95
C LEU A 543 -5.46 37.24 18.02
N THR A 544 -6.74 37.57 18.18
CA THR A 544 -7.23 38.96 18.23
C THR A 544 -8.42 39.11 19.18
N PRO A 545 -8.51 40.21 19.97
CA PRO A 545 -9.70 40.49 20.79
C PRO A 545 -10.91 40.83 19.92
N GLY A 546 -12.10 40.31 20.26
CA GLY A 546 -13.38 40.63 19.60
C GLY A 546 -14.20 39.40 19.18
N PRO A 547 -15.48 39.60 18.79
CA PRO A 547 -16.39 38.52 18.38
C PRO A 547 -16.05 37.89 17.02
N LEU A 548 -15.24 38.57 16.19
CA LEU A 548 -14.72 38.09 14.89
C LEU A 548 -13.22 37.74 14.94
N GLY A 549 -12.63 37.60 16.13
CA GLY A 549 -11.21 37.32 16.31
C GLY A 549 -10.82 35.93 15.83
N LYS A 550 -9.69 35.81 15.12
CA LYS A 550 -9.18 34.51 14.64
C LYS A 550 -8.72 33.64 15.79
N THR A 551 -9.01 32.35 15.73
CA THR A 551 -8.58 31.36 16.73
C THR A 551 -7.45 30.50 16.16
N ALA A 552 -6.33 30.45 16.86
CA ALA A 552 -5.25 29.49 16.63
C ALA A 552 -5.43 28.27 17.54
N TYR A 553 -4.80 27.17 17.17
CA TYR A 553 -4.83 25.95 17.95
C TYR A 553 -3.41 25.43 18.21
N ARG A 554 -3.16 24.94 19.42
CA ARG A 554 -1.89 24.37 19.83
C ARG A 554 -1.75 22.95 19.27
N GLY A 555 -0.58 22.66 18.69
CA GLY A 555 -0.21 21.30 18.29
C GLY A 555 0.33 20.47 19.45
N LYS A 556 0.85 19.28 19.14
CA LYS A 556 1.56 18.43 20.12
C LYS A 556 2.80 19.17 20.66
N ALA A 557 3.01 19.11 21.98
CA ALA A 557 4.23 19.61 22.59
C ALA A 557 5.45 18.77 22.19
N LEU A 558 6.58 19.43 21.91
CA LEU A 558 7.85 18.80 21.52
C LEU A 558 8.92 19.16 22.57
N GLY A 559 9.79 18.20 22.91
CA GLY A 559 10.81 18.35 23.96
C GLY A 559 10.27 18.20 25.40
N LEU A 560 11.16 18.32 26.39
CA LEU A 560 10.80 18.30 27.80
C LEU A 560 10.66 19.74 28.33
N SER A 561 9.45 20.14 28.71
CA SER A 561 9.11 21.55 29.00
C SER A 561 9.41 22.03 30.44
N SER A 562 10.22 21.30 31.23
CA SER A 562 10.34 21.52 32.68
C SER A 562 11.74 21.30 33.24
N MET A 563 12.77 21.89 32.62
CA MET A 563 14.09 21.99 33.25
C MET A 563 14.10 23.09 34.32
N GLN A 564 14.97 22.97 35.33
CA GLN A 564 15.21 24.05 36.30
C GLN A 564 15.64 25.31 35.54
N GLU A 565 15.02 26.46 35.89
CA GLU A 565 15.23 27.78 35.27
C GLU A 565 14.58 28.02 33.89
N SER A 566 13.76 27.10 33.36
CA SER A 566 13.02 27.34 32.12
C SER A 566 11.97 28.45 32.26
N VAL A 567 12.01 29.44 31.36
CA VAL A 567 10.99 30.51 31.24
C VAL A 567 10.06 30.20 30.06
N ALA A 568 8.76 30.10 30.30
CA ALA A 568 7.78 29.93 29.24
C ALA A 568 7.67 31.21 28.40
N GLN A 569 7.85 31.09 27.08
CA GLN A 569 7.65 32.16 26.11
C GLN A 569 6.57 31.75 25.10
N GLU A 570 5.72 32.69 24.69
CA GLU A 570 4.71 32.50 23.64
C GLU A 570 4.84 33.66 22.65
N VAL A 571 4.93 33.36 21.34
CA VAL A 571 5.08 34.37 20.29
C VAL A 571 3.99 34.16 19.24
N VAL A 572 3.26 35.24 18.95
CA VAL A 572 2.30 35.33 17.85
C VAL A 572 2.94 36.21 16.78
N PHE A 573 3.05 35.70 15.54
CA PHE A 573 3.58 36.49 14.44
C PHE A 573 2.74 37.74 14.23
N GLU A 574 3.39 38.91 14.21
CA GLU A 574 2.67 40.18 14.02
C GLU A 574 1.92 40.23 12.68
N SER A 575 2.46 39.58 11.65
CA SER A 575 1.81 39.43 10.34
C SER A 575 0.50 38.64 10.39
N ALA A 576 0.24 37.85 11.45
CA ALA A 576 -1.04 37.19 11.66
C ALA A 576 -2.13 38.14 12.20
N VAL A 577 -1.71 39.27 12.79
CA VAL A 577 -2.57 40.25 13.46
C VAL A 577 -2.70 41.55 12.65
N LYS A 578 -1.60 42.05 12.08
CA LYS A 578 -1.52 43.25 11.24
C LYS A 578 -1.30 42.85 9.79
N GLN A 579 -2.28 43.09 8.92
CA GLN A 579 -2.24 42.65 7.51
C GLN A 579 -1.18 43.36 6.64
N ASN A 580 -0.58 44.44 7.12
CA ASN A 580 0.39 45.26 6.37
C ASN A 580 1.86 44.95 6.68
N ARG A 581 2.16 43.87 7.42
CA ARG A 581 3.54 43.45 7.73
C ARG A 581 3.84 42.11 7.09
N ILE A 582 4.99 42.01 6.42
CA ILE A 582 5.41 40.79 5.73
C ILE A 582 6.71 40.29 6.35
N LEU A 583 6.77 38.99 6.67
CA LEU A 583 7.98 38.36 7.17
C LEU A 583 9.02 38.29 6.03
N SER A 584 10.19 38.89 6.24
CA SER A 584 11.24 39.02 5.21
C SER A 584 12.39 38.04 5.43
N ARG A 585 12.80 37.85 6.68
CA ARG A 585 13.97 37.04 7.07
C ARG A 585 13.76 36.35 8.41
N ILE A 586 14.40 35.21 8.58
CA ILE A 586 14.49 34.49 9.85
C ILE A 586 15.96 34.29 10.20
N ILE A 587 16.34 34.52 11.46
CA ILE A 587 17.68 34.28 11.99
C ILE A 587 17.58 33.15 13.02
N PHE A 588 18.43 32.13 12.87
CA PHE A 588 18.52 31.01 13.79
C PHE A 588 19.79 31.14 14.63
N TYR A 589 19.62 31.23 15.94
CA TYR A 589 20.69 31.17 16.94
C TYR A 589 20.77 29.74 17.45
N HIS A 590 21.90 29.07 17.19
CA HIS A 590 22.04 27.65 17.49
C HIS A 590 23.51 27.26 17.70
N GLY A 591 23.70 26.13 18.39
CA GLY A 591 24.99 25.47 18.60
C GLY A 591 24.79 23.96 18.70
N TYR A 592 24.91 23.40 19.90
CA TYR A 592 24.56 21.99 20.16
C TYR A 592 23.04 21.71 20.08
N ALA A 593 22.22 22.74 20.29
CA ALA A 593 20.77 22.74 20.14
C ALA A 593 20.32 24.10 19.59
N VAL A 594 19.02 24.30 19.36
CA VAL A 594 18.46 25.61 18.99
C VAL A 594 18.36 26.49 20.24
N ASP A 595 19.07 27.63 20.24
CA ASP A 595 19.09 28.60 21.34
C ASP A 595 18.01 29.69 21.20
N GLY A 596 17.72 30.11 19.97
CA GLY A 596 16.70 31.11 19.68
C GLY A 596 16.42 31.30 18.20
N ILE A 597 15.28 31.92 17.90
CA ILE A 597 14.83 32.22 16.54
C ILE A 597 14.35 33.67 16.52
N GLU A 598 14.85 34.47 15.58
CA GLU A 598 14.46 35.86 15.41
C GLU A 598 13.80 36.07 14.05
N PHE A 599 12.58 36.59 14.07
CA PHE A 599 11.77 36.84 12.89
C PHE A 599 11.85 38.32 12.53
N MET A 600 12.36 38.64 11.35
CA MET A 600 12.48 40.01 10.84
C MET A 600 11.40 40.32 9.81
N TYR A 601 10.81 41.50 9.90
CA TYR A 601 9.77 42.00 9.00
C TYR A 601 10.35 42.94 7.92
N ASP A 602 9.51 43.32 6.97
CA ASP A 602 9.83 44.25 5.88
C ASP A 602 10.09 45.69 6.33
N ASP A 603 9.69 46.02 7.57
CA ASP A 603 9.95 47.32 8.22
C ASP A 603 11.07 47.27 9.26
N ASP A 604 11.97 46.29 9.15
CA ASP A 604 13.14 46.04 10.02
C ASP A 604 12.83 45.75 11.49
N THR A 605 11.57 45.62 11.87
CA THR A 605 11.22 45.18 13.23
C THR A 605 11.42 43.68 13.40
N THR A 606 11.71 43.25 14.64
CA THR A 606 12.01 41.84 14.94
C THR A 606 11.21 41.28 16.11
N GLN A 607 10.94 39.97 16.06
CA GLN A 607 10.42 39.18 17.19
C GLN A 607 11.42 38.07 17.51
N LEU A 608 12.08 38.15 18.67
CA LEU A 608 13.02 37.14 19.16
C LEU A 608 12.28 36.13 20.07
N PHE A 609 12.49 34.85 19.81
CA PHE A 609 12.09 33.73 20.64
C PHE A 609 13.34 33.01 21.16
N GLY A 610 13.45 32.80 22.47
CA GLY A 610 14.66 32.25 23.09
C GLY A 610 15.76 33.31 23.28
N LYS A 611 17.02 32.92 23.07
CA LYS A 611 18.20 33.78 23.28
C LYS A 611 19.11 33.83 22.05
N ARG A 612 19.87 34.91 21.91
CA ARG A 612 20.93 35.03 20.89
C ARG A 612 22.19 34.25 21.33
N GLY A 613 22.05 32.94 21.49
CA GLY A 613 23.08 32.02 21.95
C GLY A 613 23.69 31.17 20.83
N GLY A 614 24.79 30.47 21.13
CA GLY A 614 25.46 29.59 20.17
C GLY A 614 26.33 30.36 19.19
N LYS A 615 26.08 30.18 17.89
CA LYS A 615 26.83 30.83 16.80
C LYS A 615 26.63 32.35 16.80
N GLU A 616 27.72 33.10 16.81
CA GLU A 616 27.71 34.56 16.76
C GLU A 616 27.04 35.07 15.47
N GLY A 617 26.10 36.01 15.62
CA GLY A 617 25.31 36.56 14.51
C GLY A 617 24.18 35.66 13.98
N GLY A 618 24.15 34.37 14.35
CA GLY A 618 23.18 33.39 13.87
C GLY A 618 23.28 33.06 12.38
N ASP A 619 22.43 32.14 11.92
CA ASP A 619 22.29 31.80 10.49
C ASP A 619 20.99 32.38 9.92
N THR A 620 21.09 33.04 8.77
CA THR A 620 19.97 33.76 8.14
C THR A 620 19.27 32.93 7.06
N PHE A 621 17.95 33.05 6.99
CA PHE A 621 17.12 32.50 5.91
C PHE A 621 16.15 33.57 5.39
N ASP A 622 16.37 34.01 4.14
CA ASP A 622 15.55 35.03 3.47
C ASP A 622 14.37 34.42 2.69
N LEU A 623 13.19 35.03 2.85
CA LEU A 623 11.96 34.70 2.12
C LEU A 623 11.83 35.58 0.86
N ASP A 624 11.36 35.00 -0.24
CA ASP A 624 11.07 35.73 -1.48
C ASP A 624 9.72 36.45 -1.38
N ILE A 625 9.76 37.68 -0.84
CA ILE A 625 8.59 38.55 -0.68
C ILE A 625 7.90 38.83 -2.03
N ARG A 626 8.67 38.96 -3.12
CA ARG A 626 8.13 39.31 -4.46
C ARG A 626 7.25 38.21 -5.01
N ARG A 627 7.59 36.95 -4.71
CA ARG A 627 6.82 35.77 -5.09
C ARG A 627 5.76 35.39 -4.06
N GLY A 628 5.60 36.17 -2.99
CA GLY A 628 4.68 35.86 -1.89
C GLY A 628 5.05 34.59 -1.13
N GLU A 629 6.35 34.32 -0.99
CA GLU A 629 6.84 33.17 -0.23
C GLU A 629 6.46 33.32 1.25
N TYR A 630 5.89 32.25 1.83
CA TYR A 630 5.54 32.20 3.24
C TYR A 630 5.97 30.87 3.84
N ILE A 631 6.13 30.83 5.17
CA ILE A 631 6.46 29.59 5.88
C ILE A 631 5.27 28.62 5.76
N SER A 632 5.50 27.45 5.19
CA SER A 632 4.50 26.38 5.09
C SER A 632 4.63 25.36 6.21
N GLY A 633 5.77 25.31 6.90
CA GLY A 633 5.98 24.43 8.05
C GLY A 633 7.41 24.44 8.56
N PHE A 634 7.68 23.56 9.52
CA PHE A 634 9.00 23.30 10.07
C PHE A 634 9.29 21.81 10.08
N PHE A 635 10.54 21.42 9.86
CA PHE A 635 11.05 20.12 10.30
C PHE A 635 11.81 20.36 11.61
N VAL A 636 11.36 19.74 12.69
CA VAL A 636 11.90 19.93 14.04
C VAL A 636 12.46 18.61 14.53
N ARG A 637 13.69 18.62 15.03
CA ARG A 637 14.26 17.50 15.77
C ARG A 637 14.23 17.83 17.26
N SER A 638 13.69 16.92 18.06
CA SER A 638 13.55 17.12 19.50
C SER A 638 13.92 15.89 20.30
N GLY A 639 14.64 16.11 21.39
CA GLY A 639 14.95 15.15 22.45
C GLY A 639 14.59 15.76 23.80
N HIS A 640 15.59 15.98 24.66
CA HIS A 640 15.40 16.82 25.85
C HIS A 640 15.13 18.29 25.50
N TRP A 641 15.71 18.76 24.40
CA TRP A 641 15.63 20.11 23.84
C TRP A 641 15.05 20.06 22.43
N ILE A 642 14.91 21.23 21.78
CA ILE A 642 14.85 21.31 20.33
C ILE A 642 16.28 21.22 19.79
N ASP A 643 16.68 20.03 19.33
CA ASP A 643 18.03 19.76 18.85
C ASP A 643 18.30 20.45 17.51
N ALA A 644 17.32 20.46 16.60
CA ALA A 644 17.48 21.07 15.29
C ALA A 644 16.15 21.56 14.69
N ILE A 645 16.22 22.51 13.77
CA ILE A 645 15.08 23.03 13.03
C ILE A 645 15.43 23.36 11.57
N GLN A 646 14.49 23.10 10.67
CA GLN A 646 14.53 23.47 9.26
C GLN A 646 13.21 24.11 8.85
N VAL A 647 13.27 25.19 8.09
CA VAL A 647 12.11 25.92 7.57
C VAL A 647 11.66 25.31 6.25
N LEU A 648 10.35 25.13 6.10
CA LEU A 648 9.69 24.74 4.86
C LEU A 648 8.85 25.92 4.36
N THR A 649 8.90 26.22 3.06
CA THR A 649 8.18 27.37 2.48
C THR A 649 7.12 26.95 1.48
N SER A 650 6.24 27.91 1.11
CA SER A 650 5.17 27.72 0.14
C SER A 650 5.64 27.48 -1.29
N LEU A 651 6.89 27.87 -1.61
CA LEU A 651 7.53 27.62 -2.90
C LEU A 651 8.26 26.26 -2.96
N GLY A 652 8.15 25.45 -1.90
CA GLY A 652 8.84 24.16 -1.79
C GLY A 652 10.33 24.28 -1.46
N ARG A 653 10.83 25.48 -1.10
CA ARG A 653 12.19 25.64 -0.59
C ARG A 653 12.29 25.07 0.83
N ARG A 654 13.48 24.55 1.14
CA ARG A 654 13.86 24.11 2.48
C ARG A 654 15.13 24.85 2.90
N SER A 655 15.18 25.35 4.12
CA SER A 655 16.44 25.86 4.67
C SER A 655 17.43 24.72 4.96
N PRO A 656 18.71 25.00 5.25
CA PRO A 656 19.55 24.07 5.99
C PRO A 656 18.90 23.66 7.33
N VAL A 657 19.37 22.55 7.91
CA VAL A 657 19.00 22.16 9.27
C VAL A 657 19.91 22.93 10.23
N PHE A 658 19.32 23.78 11.06
CA PHE A 658 20.02 24.60 12.05
C PHE A 658 19.98 23.91 13.42
N GLY A 659 21.10 23.84 14.13
CA GLY A 659 21.31 23.05 15.35
C GLY A 659 21.99 21.70 15.08
N ASN A 660 21.78 20.72 15.97
CA ASN A 660 22.31 19.37 15.84
C ASN A 660 21.40 18.51 14.95
N ALA A 661 21.75 18.41 13.65
CA ALA A 661 21.01 17.64 12.66
C ALA A 661 20.88 16.14 12.98
N HIS A 662 21.68 15.60 13.90
CA HIS A 662 21.66 14.20 14.34
C HIS A 662 21.08 14.00 15.75
N GLY A 663 20.69 15.08 16.44
CA GLY A 663 20.10 15.02 17.78
C GLY A 663 18.61 14.69 17.74
N GLY A 664 18.11 14.02 18.78
CA GLY A 664 16.68 13.76 19.00
C GLY A 664 15.96 13.02 17.86
N SER A 665 14.62 13.09 17.89
CA SER A 665 13.73 12.52 16.88
C SER A 665 13.14 13.61 16.00
N GLY A 666 13.09 13.38 14.68
CA GLY A 666 12.59 14.36 13.70
C GLY A 666 11.09 14.29 13.47
N ILE A 667 10.42 15.43 13.41
CA ILE A 667 8.99 15.60 13.12
C ILE A 667 8.81 16.70 12.08
N HIS A 668 7.95 16.48 11.08
CA HIS A 668 7.47 17.54 10.19
C HIS A 668 6.19 18.17 10.76
N LEU A 669 6.25 19.47 11.05
CA LEU A 669 5.12 20.31 11.42
C LEU A 669 4.67 21.09 10.18
N ILE A 670 3.64 20.62 9.49
CA ILE A 670 3.09 21.34 8.33
C ILE A 670 1.93 22.22 8.80
N MET A 671 1.93 23.49 8.41
CA MET A 671 0.85 24.41 8.75
C MET A 671 -0.32 24.27 7.76
N SER A 672 -1.54 24.35 8.30
CA SER A 672 -2.78 24.37 7.51
C SER A 672 -2.80 25.51 6.50
N LYS A 673 -3.17 25.23 5.24
CA LYS A 673 -3.59 26.26 4.29
C LYS A 673 -4.89 26.88 4.81
N ARG A 674 -4.94 28.21 4.97
CA ARG A 674 -6.11 29.00 5.42
C ARG A 674 -7.44 28.31 5.07
N THR A 675 -8.10 27.73 6.07
CA THR A 675 -9.44 27.16 5.95
C THR A 675 -10.45 28.30 5.95
N SER A 676 -10.85 28.77 4.77
CA SER A 676 -12.11 29.51 4.59
C SER A 676 -13.23 28.50 4.43
N SER A 677 -13.70 27.94 5.55
CA SER A 677 -14.79 26.97 5.59
C SER A 677 -16.00 27.62 6.27
N ALA A 678 -16.89 28.24 5.50
CA ALA A 678 -18.20 28.66 5.98
C ALA A 678 -19.30 27.95 5.17
N VAL A 679 -19.91 26.96 5.84
CA VAL A 679 -21.33 26.56 5.82
C VAL A 679 -22.17 26.98 4.61
N THR A 680 -22.67 25.98 3.86
CA THR A 680 -23.92 26.09 3.09
C THR A 680 -25.08 25.53 3.91
N ASN A 681 -26.05 26.38 4.29
CA ASN A 681 -27.48 26.08 4.33
C ASN A 681 -28.31 27.34 4.69
N GLY A 682 -29.17 27.80 3.76
CA GLY A 682 -30.47 28.41 4.07
C GLY A 682 -30.63 29.93 4.28
N SER A 683 -31.20 30.60 3.26
CA SER A 683 -32.09 31.79 3.23
C SER A 683 -31.64 33.22 3.68
N VAL A 684 -31.41 34.06 2.65
CA VAL A 684 -31.78 35.49 2.39
C VAL A 684 -31.75 36.54 3.52
N ALA A 685 -30.90 37.59 3.38
CA ALA A 685 -31.30 38.98 3.03
C ALA A 685 -30.11 39.96 2.89
N LYS A 686 -30.11 40.61 1.71
CA LYS A 686 -29.64 41.94 1.26
C LYS A 686 -28.50 42.74 1.93
N ASP A 687 -27.61 43.16 1.02
CA ASP A 687 -26.86 44.42 0.91
C ASP A 687 -25.61 44.62 1.80
N ALA A 688 -24.44 44.35 1.20
CA ALA A 688 -23.27 45.24 1.24
C ALA A 688 -22.18 44.73 0.25
N ASP A 689 -21.85 45.58 -0.71
CA ASP A 689 -20.81 45.54 -1.75
C ASP A 689 -19.83 44.34 -1.79
N SER A 690 -20.09 43.48 -2.77
CA SER A 690 -19.22 42.40 -3.21
C SER A 690 -17.95 42.92 -3.89
N PHE A 691 -16.80 42.72 -3.26
CA PHE A 691 -15.54 42.60 -4.00
C PHE A 691 -15.67 41.37 -4.94
N ASN A 692 -15.56 41.62 -6.25
CA ASN A 692 -15.57 40.60 -7.29
C ASN A 692 -14.45 39.57 -7.04
N GLU A 693 -14.78 38.42 -6.44
CA GLU A 693 -13.96 37.21 -6.60
C GLU A 693 -13.99 36.82 -8.08
N PRO A 694 -12.83 36.64 -8.74
CA PRO A 694 -12.82 36.13 -10.09
C PRO A 694 -13.39 34.69 -10.07
N ALA A 695 -14.34 34.41 -10.95
CA ALA A 695 -14.99 33.10 -11.13
C ALA A 695 -14.00 31.92 -11.33
N TYR A 696 -12.72 32.23 -11.53
CA TYR A 696 -11.56 31.37 -11.63
C TYR A 696 -11.36 30.39 -10.45
N ASP A 697 -11.56 30.83 -9.20
CA ASP A 697 -11.23 30.00 -8.03
C ASP A 697 -12.29 28.92 -7.74
N LYS A 698 -13.56 29.17 -8.05
CA LYS A 698 -14.65 28.20 -7.81
C LYS A 698 -14.50 26.93 -8.64
N GLN A 699 -14.03 27.03 -9.88
CA GLN A 699 -13.90 25.88 -10.77
C GLN A 699 -12.67 25.01 -10.45
N LYS A 700 -11.55 25.64 -10.05
CA LYS A 700 -10.39 24.94 -9.48
C LYS A 700 -10.77 24.18 -8.21
N LEU A 701 -11.58 24.80 -7.35
CA LEU A 701 -12.08 24.19 -6.13
C LEU A 701 -12.97 22.98 -6.43
N LEU A 702 -13.94 23.09 -7.34
CA LEU A 702 -14.84 21.99 -7.75
C LEU A 702 -14.10 20.82 -8.40
N LEU A 703 -13.13 21.09 -9.29
CA LEU A 703 -12.29 20.06 -9.91
C LEU A 703 -11.34 19.39 -8.91
N SER A 704 -11.01 20.07 -7.81
CA SER A 704 -10.22 19.51 -6.70
C SER A 704 -11.06 18.83 -5.62
N ALA A 705 -12.38 19.08 -5.58
CA ALA A 705 -13.26 18.70 -4.48
C ALA A 705 -14.08 17.42 -4.76
N ASP A 706 -14.37 17.07 -6.01
CA ASP A 706 -15.23 15.91 -6.34
C ASP A 706 -14.48 14.84 -7.15
N THR A 707 -13.97 13.81 -6.47
CA THR A 707 -13.46 12.58 -7.10
C THR A 707 -14.43 11.42 -6.92
N GLY A 708 -15.66 11.56 -7.44
CA GLY A 708 -16.62 10.47 -7.61
C GLY A 708 -16.72 10.01 -9.07
N HIS A 709 -17.11 8.75 -9.32
CA HIS A 709 -17.48 8.31 -10.67
C HIS A 709 -18.58 9.22 -11.26
N PHE A 710 -18.41 9.64 -12.51
CA PHE A 710 -19.22 10.64 -13.22
C PHE A 710 -19.05 12.12 -12.79
N SER A 711 -18.13 12.45 -11.86
CA SER A 711 -17.84 13.85 -11.46
C SER A 711 -17.46 14.73 -12.66
N LEU A 712 -16.54 14.27 -13.51
CA LEU A 712 -16.10 15.02 -14.69
C LEU A 712 -17.27 15.34 -15.64
N ILE A 713 -18.16 14.37 -15.88
CA ILE A 713 -19.34 14.53 -16.75
C ILE A 713 -20.34 15.52 -16.15
N ARG A 714 -20.51 15.53 -14.81
CA ARG A 714 -21.36 16.50 -14.10
C ARG A 714 -20.73 17.90 -14.05
N ALA A 715 -19.41 18.00 -14.17
CA ALA A 715 -18.66 19.26 -14.20
C ALA A 715 -18.65 19.92 -15.59
N LEU A 716 -18.96 19.19 -16.67
CA LEU A 716 -19.06 19.74 -18.02
C LEU A 716 -20.30 20.63 -18.15
N HIS A 717 -20.08 21.88 -18.58
CA HIS A 717 -21.18 22.74 -19.01
C HIS A 717 -21.66 22.36 -20.40
N LEU A 718 -22.86 22.84 -20.77
CA LEU A 718 -23.44 22.57 -22.09
C LEU A 718 -22.53 23.04 -23.25
N ALA A 719 -21.78 24.13 -23.06
CA ALA A 719 -20.79 24.58 -24.04
C ALA A 719 -19.66 23.55 -24.18
N ASP A 720 -19.10 23.08 -23.06
CA ASP A 720 -18.04 22.06 -23.04
C ASP A 720 -18.47 20.74 -23.71
N VAL A 721 -19.75 20.35 -23.61
CA VAL A 721 -20.30 19.18 -24.32
C VAL A 721 -20.35 19.40 -25.84
N ILE A 722 -20.68 20.61 -26.29
CA ILE A 722 -20.69 20.97 -27.72
C ILE A 722 -19.24 21.00 -28.25
N THR A 723 -18.29 21.51 -27.46
CA THR A 723 -16.86 21.45 -27.77
C THR A 723 -16.35 20.01 -27.93
N LEU A 724 -16.82 19.07 -27.09
CA LEU A 724 -16.51 17.66 -27.27
C LEU A 724 -17.09 17.07 -28.57
N CYS A 725 -18.21 17.60 -29.07
CA CYS A 725 -18.73 17.22 -30.40
C CYS A 725 -17.82 17.69 -31.53
N ASN A 726 -17.19 18.87 -31.42
CA ASN A 726 -16.12 19.30 -32.34
C ASN A 726 -14.96 18.28 -32.32
N GLY A 727 -14.39 18.00 -31.14
CA GLY A 727 -13.30 17.04 -31.01
C GLY A 727 -13.66 15.64 -31.52
N ALA A 728 -14.89 15.18 -31.31
CA ALA A 728 -15.40 13.92 -31.85
C ALA A 728 -15.43 13.90 -33.38
N CYS A 729 -15.77 15.02 -34.03
CA CYS A 729 -15.71 15.15 -35.48
C CYS A 729 -14.26 15.03 -36.00
N GLY A 730 -13.31 15.69 -35.35
CA GLY A 730 -11.88 15.56 -35.68
C GLY A 730 -11.37 14.12 -35.54
N VAL A 731 -11.68 13.44 -34.43
CA VAL A 731 -11.31 12.03 -34.24
C VAL A 731 -11.95 11.13 -35.30
N MET A 732 -13.23 11.36 -35.63
CA MET A 732 -13.92 10.55 -36.63
C MET A 732 -13.36 10.77 -38.04
N SER A 733 -12.92 12.00 -38.36
CA SER A 733 -12.18 12.29 -39.59
C SER A 733 -10.86 11.51 -39.67
N ILE A 734 -10.10 11.45 -38.56
CA ILE A 734 -8.85 10.68 -38.47
C ILE A 734 -9.11 9.18 -38.65
N PHE A 735 -10.06 8.59 -37.93
CA PHE A 735 -10.39 7.18 -38.08
C PHE A 735 -10.87 6.82 -39.48
N THR A 736 -11.64 7.71 -40.10
CA THR A 736 -12.10 7.51 -41.48
C THR A 736 -10.92 7.60 -42.47
N SER A 737 -9.97 8.50 -42.25
CA SER A 737 -8.73 8.60 -43.03
C SER A 737 -7.87 7.34 -42.91
N LEU A 738 -7.71 6.81 -41.69
CA LEU A 738 -7.00 5.55 -41.45
C LEU A 738 -7.73 4.37 -42.08
N ARG A 739 -9.06 4.35 -42.04
CA ARG A 739 -9.86 3.31 -42.70
C ARG A 739 -9.67 3.32 -44.21
N TYR A 740 -9.51 4.50 -44.83
CA TYR A 740 -9.16 4.60 -46.24
C TYR A 740 -7.77 3.99 -46.52
N CYS A 741 -6.78 4.26 -45.67
CA CYS A 741 -5.43 3.68 -45.81
C CYS A 741 -5.39 2.15 -45.71
N LEU A 742 -6.33 1.53 -44.98
CA LEU A 742 -6.43 0.08 -44.79
C LEU A 742 -7.38 -0.60 -45.79
N GLY A 743 -8.17 0.18 -46.54
CA GLY A 743 -9.20 -0.30 -47.45
C GLY A 743 -8.80 -0.26 -48.91
N ASP A 744 -9.77 -0.47 -49.79
CA ASP A 744 -9.59 -0.35 -51.25
C ASP A 744 -9.38 1.13 -51.64
N PRO A 745 -8.25 1.49 -52.28
CA PRO A 745 -7.96 2.84 -52.78
C PRO A 745 -9.03 3.42 -53.72
N ALA A 746 -9.83 2.56 -54.38
CA ALA A 746 -10.91 2.97 -55.27
C ALA A 746 -12.13 3.55 -54.51
N SER A 747 -12.22 3.35 -53.19
CA SER A 747 -13.35 3.80 -52.36
C SER A 747 -13.18 5.24 -51.88
N THR A 748 -13.35 6.20 -52.80
CA THR A 748 -13.25 7.65 -52.51
C THR A 748 -14.35 8.16 -51.57
N SER A 749 -15.43 7.40 -51.38
CA SER A 749 -16.51 7.72 -50.42
C SER A 749 -15.99 7.89 -48.99
N THR A 750 -14.95 7.13 -48.62
CA THR A 750 -14.35 7.19 -47.29
C THR A 750 -13.56 8.48 -47.11
N LEU A 751 -12.82 8.95 -48.12
CA LEU A 751 -12.13 10.25 -48.07
C LEU A 751 -13.11 11.43 -48.02
N TYR A 752 -14.20 11.39 -48.78
CA TYR A 752 -15.25 12.41 -48.70
C TYR A 752 -15.90 12.46 -47.31
N LEU A 753 -16.12 11.30 -46.69
CA LEU A 753 -16.65 11.23 -45.34
C LEU A 753 -15.67 11.80 -44.30
N ALA A 754 -14.36 11.54 -44.47
CA ALA A 754 -13.33 12.12 -43.60
C ALA A 754 -13.32 13.66 -43.66
N LEU A 755 -13.43 14.23 -44.87
CA LEU A 755 -13.50 15.68 -45.07
C LEU A 755 -14.82 16.28 -44.61
N PHE A 756 -15.93 15.54 -44.67
CA PHE A 756 -17.26 16.01 -44.26
C PHE A 756 -17.35 16.31 -42.75
N PHE A 757 -16.62 15.57 -41.91
CA PHE A 757 -16.63 15.80 -40.47
C PHE A 757 -16.01 17.15 -40.07
N LEU A 758 -15.09 17.71 -40.85
CA LEU A 758 -14.36 18.93 -40.53
C LEU A 758 -15.24 20.21 -40.53
N PRO A 759 -16.05 20.50 -41.57
CA PRO A 759 -17.00 21.62 -41.53
C PRO A 759 -18.10 21.40 -40.48
N PHE A 760 -18.42 20.15 -40.13
CA PHE A 760 -19.34 19.84 -39.04
C PHE A 760 -18.70 20.11 -37.66
N GLY A 761 -17.40 19.86 -37.51
CA GLY A 761 -16.62 20.31 -36.35
C GLY A 761 -16.65 21.82 -36.17
N LEU A 762 -16.49 22.59 -37.26
CA LEU A 762 -16.60 24.06 -37.23
C LEU A 762 -17.99 24.54 -36.83
N PHE A 763 -19.04 23.84 -37.26
CA PHE A 763 -20.40 24.15 -36.85
C PHE A 763 -20.56 24.04 -35.32
N PHE A 764 -19.96 23.01 -34.69
CA PHE A 764 -19.99 22.85 -33.24
C PHE A 764 -19.13 23.88 -32.50
N ASP A 765 -17.93 24.17 -32.99
CA ASP A 765 -17.06 25.26 -32.48
C ASP A 765 -17.81 26.61 -32.46
N PHE A 766 -18.49 26.97 -33.56
CA PHE A 766 -19.29 28.20 -33.57
C PHE A 766 -20.48 28.18 -32.60
N MET A 767 -21.09 26.99 -32.40
CA MET A 767 -22.20 26.81 -31.50
C MET A 767 -21.80 26.92 -30.03
N ASP A 768 -20.68 26.32 -29.61
CA ASP A 768 -20.23 26.41 -28.22
C ASP A 768 -19.93 27.85 -27.81
N GLY A 769 -19.32 28.64 -28.70
CA GLY A 769 -19.01 30.04 -28.47
C GLY A 769 -20.28 30.90 -28.38
N LYS A 770 -21.34 30.55 -29.13
CA LYS A 770 -22.67 31.17 -28.99
C LYS A 770 -23.35 30.77 -27.68
N VAL A 771 -23.30 29.49 -27.30
CA VAL A 771 -23.94 28.97 -26.07
C VAL A 771 -23.24 29.52 -24.82
N ALA A 772 -21.91 29.63 -24.81
CA ALA A 772 -21.12 30.22 -23.74
C ALA A 772 -21.47 31.71 -23.54
N ARG A 773 -21.59 32.48 -24.63
CA ARG A 773 -22.02 33.89 -24.59
C ARG A 773 -23.46 34.07 -24.12
N TRP A 774 -24.37 33.23 -24.60
CA TRP A 774 -25.79 33.27 -24.20
C TRP A 774 -25.97 32.98 -22.70
N ARG A 775 -25.18 32.06 -22.14
CA ARG A 775 -25.26 31.68 -20.72
C ARG A 775 -24.44 32.55 -19.77
N LYS A 776 -23.66 33.53 -20.28
CA LYS A 776 -22.73 34.38 -19.49
C LYS A 776 -21.83 33.58 -18.53
N LYS A 777 -21.51 32.33 -18.88
CA LYS A 777 -20.67 31.42 -18.10
C LYS A 777 -19.57 30.89 -19.02
N SER A 778 -18.36 31.42 -18.84
CA SER A 778 -17.14 30.89 -19.48
C SER A 778 -16.32 30.16 -18.42
N SER A 779 -15.97 28.91 -18.71
CA SER A 779 -15.25 28.02 -17.80
C SER A 779 -13.79 27.92 -18.27
N MET A 780 -12.80 27.95 -17.35
CA MET A 780 -11.38 27.84 -17.74
C MET A 780 -11.07 26.47 -18.34
N MET A 781 -11.71 25.43 -17.79
CA MET A 781 -11.63 24.07 -18.34
C MET A 781 -12.18 24.01 -19.76
N GLY A 782 -13.28 24.72 -20.04
CA GLY A 782 -13.88 24.81 -21.37
C GLY A 782 -12.97 25.52 -22.38
N GLN A 783 -12.24 26.56 -21.98
CA GLN A 783 -11.28 27.25 -22.86
C GLN A 783 -10.10 26.35 -23.26
N GLU A 784 -9.56 25.57 -22.31
CA GLU A 784 -8.49 24.61 -22.63
C GLU A 784 -9.04 23.44 -23.46
N LEU A 785 -10.26 22.97 -23.16
CA LEU A 785 -10.91 21.91 -23.91
C LEU A 785 -11.20 22.31 -25.36
N ASP A 786 -11.60 23.56 -25.58
CA ASP A 786 -11.82 24.20 -26.88
C ASP A 786 -10.54 24.19 -27.73
N SER A 787 -9.44 24.65 -27.15
CA SER A 787 -8.13 24.60 -27.81
C SER A 787 -7.66 23.18 -28.15
N LEU A 788 -7.94 22.19 -27.29
CA LEU A 788 -7.60 20.79 -27.56
C LEU A 788 -8.48 20.21 -28.67
N ALA A 789 -9.79 20.50 -28.68
CA ALA A 789 -10.71 20.07 -29.73
C ALA A 789 -10.33 20.68 -31.08
N ASP A 790 -10.02 21.97 -31.12
CA ASP A 790 -9.57 22.68 -32.32
C ASP A 790 -8.27 22.14 -32.90
N LEU A 791 -7.31 21.78 -32.04
CA LEU A 791 -6.07 21.15 -32.52
C LEU A 791 -6.35 19.82 -33.21
N ILE A 792 -7.26 19.01 -32.66
CA ILE A 792 -7.62 17.71 -33.24
C ILE A 792 -8.37 17.91 -34.56
N SER A 793 -9.37 18.78 -34.59
CA SER A 793 -10.24 18.99 -35.76
C SER A 793 -9.61 19.80 -36.88
N PHE A 794 -8.77 20.79 -36.58
CA PHE A 794 -8.22 21.72 -37.58
C PHE A 794 -6.69 21.65 -37.73
N GLY A 795 -6.01 20.91 -36.85
CA GLY A 795 -4.58 20.60 -36.98
C GLY A 795 -4.35 19.16 -37.43
N VAL A 796 -4.69 18.20 -36.56
CA VAL A 796 -4.33 16.79 -36.74
C VAL A 796 -5.17 16.13 -37.83
N ALA A 797 -6.48 16.39 -37.87
CA ALA A 797 -7.37 15.76 -38.85
C ALA A 797 -7.06 16.17 -40.31
N PRO A 798 -6.87 17.46 -40.67
CA PRO A 798 -6.43 17.85 -42.02
C PRO A 798 -5.10 17.20 -42.44
N ALA A 799 -4.12 17.13 -41.53
CA ALA A 799 -2.86 16.46 -41.79
C ALA A 799 -3.04 14.95 -42.03
N SER A 800 -3.95 14.32 -41.30
CA SER A 800 -4.30 12.90 -41.45
C SER A 800 -5.01 12.61 -42.77
N VAL A 801 -5.91 13.50 -43.21
CA VAL A 801 -6.56 13.41 -44.52
C VAL A 801 -5.53 13.57 -45.63
N ALA A 802 -4.60 14.52 -45.51
CA ALA A 802 -3.54 14.76 -46.51
C ALA A 802 -2.60 13.55 -46.66
N PHE A 803 -2.23 12.91 -45.54
CA PHE A 803 -1.49 11.64 -45.53
C PHE A 803 -2.29 10.51 -46.19
N ALA A 804 -3.58 10.39 -45.86
CA ALA A 804 -4.44 9.37 -46.45
C ALA A 804 -4.60 9.56 -47.97
N LEU A 805 -4.69 10.81 -48.42
CA LEU A 805 -4.84 11.22 -49.81
C LEU A 805 -3.58 10.99 -50.67
N GLY A 806 -2.38 10.91 -50.07
CA GLY A 806 -1.16 10.46 -50.76
C GLY A 806 0.16 11.10 -50.33
N LEU A 807 0.14 12.10 -49.44
CA LEU A 807 1.36 12.75 -48.92
C LEU A 807 2.11 11.88 -47.90
N ARG A 808 2.84 10.87 -48.38
CA ARG A 808 3.40 9.78 -47.56
C ARG A 808 4.93 9.67 -47.55
N THR A 809 5.63 10.61 -48.17
CA THR A 809 7.11 10.61 -48.13
C THR A 809 7.62 11.07 -46.77
N VAL A 810 8.91 10.81 -46.48
CA VAL A 810 9.53 11.23 -45.21
C VAL A 810 9.48 12.75 -45.03
N VAL A 811 9.67 13.51 -46.11
CA VAL A 811 9.60 14.97 -46.09
C VAL A 811 8.16 15.46 -45.99
N ASP A 812 7.19 14.80 -46.64
CA ASP A 812 5.77 15.13 -46.47
C ASP A 812 5.36 14.99 -44.99
N HIS A 813 5.79 13.93 -44.31
CA HIS A 813 5.55 13.76 -42.88
C HIS A 813 6.13 14.91 -42.05
N ALA A 814 7.33 15.37 -42.38
CA ALA A 814 7.95 16.51 -41.71
C ALA A 814 7.15 17.80 -41.95
N CYS A 815 6.68 18.05 -43.18
CA CYS A 815 5.83 19.19 -43.53
C CYS A 815 4.49 19.17 -42.80
N LEU A 816 3.81 18.02 -42.77
CA LEU A 816 2.53 17.85 -42.06
C LEU A 816 2.70 17.98 -40.55
N THR A 817 3.78 17.42 -39.99
CA THR A 817 4.12 17.58 -38.55
C THR A 817 4.37 19.04 -38.22
N PHE A 818 5.12 19.76 -39.06
CA PHE A 818 5.37 21.18 -38.88
C PHE A 818 4.07 21.99 -38.84
N PHE A 819 3.13 21.72 -39.74
CA PHE A 819 1.80 22.35 -39.75
C PHE A 819 1.05 22.14 -38.42
N VAL A 820 1.01 20.90 -37.91
CA VAL A 820 0.36 20.59 -36.62
C VAL A 820 1.04 21.32 -35.46
N LEU A 821 2.38 21.37 -35.43
CA LEU A 821 3.13 22.08 -34.39
C LEU A 821 2.91 23.60 -34.43
N CYS A 822 2.75 24.18 -35.62
CA CYS A 822 2.35 25.57 -35.79
C CYS A 822 0.94 25.83 -35.23
N GLY A 823 -0.02 24.93 -35.49
CA GLY A 823 -1.37 24.98 -34.90
C GLY A 823 -1.35 24.90 -33.37
N LEU A 824 -0.59 23.95 -32.81
CA LEU A 824 -0.40 23.80 -31.35
C LEU A 824 0.18 25.08 -30.73
N THR A 825 1.23 25.64 -31.34
CA THR A 825 1.89 26.86 -30.86
C THR A 825 0.96 28.07 -30.94
N ARG A 826 0.14 28.15 -32.01
CA ARG A 826 -0.86 29.20 -32.21
C ARG A 826 -1.92 29.20 -31.10
N LEU A 827 -2.46 28.02 -30.78
CA LEU A 827 -3.49 27.83 -29.75
C LEU A 827 -2.92 28.10 -28.34
N ALA A 828 -1.74 27.57 -28.02
CA ALA A 828 -1.06 27.86 -26.77
C ALA A 828 -0.79 29.37 -26.58
N ARG A 829 -0.32 30.06 -27.64
CA ARG A 829 -0.13 31.51 -27.60
C ARG A 829 -1.45 32.26 -27.43
N PHE A 830 -2.53 31.80 -28.06
CA PHE A 830 -3.85 32.40 -27.90
C PHE A 830 -4.32 32.31 -26.44
N ASN A 831 -4.26 31.14 -25.80
CA ASN A 831 -4.67 30.96 -24.40
C ASN A 831 -3.89 31.84 -23.42
N VAL A 832 -2.60 32.04 -23.67
CA VAL A 832 -1.74 32.91 -22.82
C VAL A 832 -1.99 34.40 -23.08
N THR A 833 -2.23 34.82 -24.33
CA THR A 833 -2.34 36.25 -24.71
C THR A 833 -3.74 36.84 -24.54
N VAL A 834 -4.80 36.03 -24.48
CA VAL A 834 -6.20 36.48 -24.29
C VAL A 834 -6.40 37.29 -23.01
N SER A 835 -5.55 37.09 -21.99
CA SER A 835 -5.59 37.84 -20.72
C SER A 835 -4.80 39.17 -20.73
N VAL A 836 -3.93 39.38 -21.74
CA VAL A 836 -2.92 40.47 -21.76
C VAL A 836 -3.09 41.44 -22.94
N LEU A 837 -3.97 41.15 -23.90
CA LEU A 837 -4.21 42.03 -25.07
C LEU A 837 -4.89 43.36 -24.65
N PRO A 838 -4.36 44.54 -25.05
CA PRO A 838 -4.96 45.84 -24.78
C PRO A 838 -6.38 45.92 -25.38
N LYS A 839 -7.35 46.32 -24.54
CA LYS A 839 -8.74 46.57 -24.95
C LYS A 839 -8.91 48.06 -25.20
N ASP A 840 -9.46 48.46 -26.34
CA ASP A 840 -9.85 49.86 -26.57
C ASP A 840 -11.02 50.28 -25.64
N ALA A 841 -11.35 51.57 -25.60
CA ALA A 841 -12.37 52.18 -24.72
C ALA A 841 -13.80 51.58 -24.82
N THR A 842 -14.05 50.65 -25.74
CA THR A 842 -15.29 49.86 -25.89
C THR A 842 -15.11 48.35 -25.61
N GLY A 843 -13.94 47.91 -25.15
CA GLY A 843 -13.68 46.55 -24.68
C GLY A 843 -13.38 45.49 -25.76
N LYS A 844 -13.20 45.85 -27.03
CA LYS A 844 -12.94 44.91 -28.15
C LYS A 844 -11.52 45.05 -28.73
N SER A 845 -10.85 43.93 -29.00
CA SER A 845 -9.55 43.87 -29.70
C SER A 845 -9.73 44.10 -31.21
N LYS A 846 -8.97 45.02 -31.82
CA LYS A 846 -9.16 45.44 -33.22
C LYS A 846 -8.77 44.41 -34.31
N TYR A 847 -7.90 43.45 -34.02
CA TYR A 847 -7.41 42.47 -35.03
C TYR A 847 -6.93 41.17 -34.37
N PHE A 848 -6.85 40.08 -35.15
CA PHE A 848 -6.09 38.87 -34.83
C PHE A 848 -4.68 38.96 -35.44
N GLU A 849 -3.64 38.62 -34.68
CA GLU A 849 -2.31 38.33 -35.23
C GLU A 849 -2.28 36.86 -35.72
N GLY A 850 -1.95 36.64 -37.00
CA GLY A 850 -1.95 35.33 -37.66
C GLY A 850 -3.33 34.81 -38.06
N THR A 851 -3.39 33.81 -38.94
CA THR A 851 -4.66 33.17 -39.33
C THR A 851 -5.27 32.36 -38.18
N PRO A 852 -6.61 32.35 -38.01
CA PRO A 852 -7.29 31.40 -37.13
C PRO A 852 -7.08 29.96 -37.58
N ILE A 853 -6.96 29.01 -36.64
CA ILE A 853 -6.76 27.59 -37.00
C ILE A 853 -7.88 27.02 -37.90
N PRO A 854 -9.18 27.41 -37.78
CA PRO A 854 -10.22 26.91 -38.67
C PRO A 854 -10.08 27.34 -40.14
N THR A 855 -9.14 28.25 -40.45
CA THR A 855 -8.78 28.53 -41.85
C THR A 855 -8.14 27.33 -42.56
N SER A 856 -7.78 26.26 -41.83
CA SER A 856 -7.37 24.97 -42.39
C SER A 856 -8.46 24.33 -43.26
N LEU A 857 -9.73 24.67 -43.06
CA LEU A 857 -10.83 24.21 -43.92
C LEU A 857 -10.68 24.63 -45.38
N GLY A 858 -9.88 25.67 -45.65
CA GLY A 858 -9.46 26.00 -47.01
C GLY A 858 -8.60 24.90 -47.64
N LEU A 859 -7.68 24.29 -46.87
CA LEU A 859 -6.89 23.14 -47.30
C LEU A 859 -7.80 21.92 -47.51
N ASP A 860 -8.78 21.72 -46.62
CA ASP A 860 -9.75 20.63 -46.73
C ASP A 860 -10.62 20.75 -47.99
N ALA A 861 -11.03 21.98 -48.36
CA ALA A 861 -11.74 22.24 -49.61
C ALA A 861 -10.88 21.96 -50.85
N VAL A 862 -9.58 22.30 -50.79
CA VAL A 862 -8.61 21.97 -51.85
C VAL A 862 -8.44 20.44 -51.98
N MET A 863 -8.34 19.72 -50.87
CA MET A 863 -8.29 18.26 -50.87
C MET A 863 -9.59 17.62 -51.38
N ALA A 864 -10.76 18.18 -51.03
CA ALA A 864 -12.05 17.75 -51.58
C ALA A 864 -12.11 17.93 -53.11
N TYR A 865 -11.54 19.03 -53.61
CA TYR A 865 -11.40 19.28 -55.05
C TYR A 865 -10.47 18.25 -55.70
N PHE A 866 -9.33 17.91 -55.08
CA PHE A 866 -8.43 16.87 -55.59
C PHE A 866 -9.14 15.52 -55.72
N ILE A 867 -9.93 15.13 -54.73
CA ILE A 867 -10.73 13.90 -54.80
C ILE A 867 -11.76 13.98 -55.95
N SER A 868 -12.38 15.15 -56.19
CA SER A 868 -13.34 15.32 -57.30
C SER A 868 -12.71 15.14 -58.68
N GLN A 869 -11.44 15.51 -58.82
CA GLN A 869 -10.66 15.33 -60.05
C GLN A 869 -9.95 13.97 -60.11
N ARG A 870 -10.14 13.11 -59.09
CA ARG A 870 -9.42 11.84 -58.89
C ARG A 870 -7.89 11.98 -58.79
N TRP A 871 -7.42 13.13 -58.33
CA TRP A 871 -6.00 13.38 -58.06
C TRP A 871 -5.64 12.89 -56.66
N ILE A 872 -5.43 11.59 -56.53
CA ILE A 872 -5.13 10.90 -55.28
C ILE A 872 -3.93 9.98 -55.47
N LEU A 873 -3.20 9.69 -54.39
CA LEU A 873 -2.02 8.82 -54.39
C LEU A 873 -0.98 9.27 -55.45
N GLY A 874 -0.69 8.44 -56.45
CA GLY A 874 0.29 8.73 -57.50
C GLY A 874 -0.12 9.83 -58.46
N ASP A 875 -1.41 10.18 -58.51
CA ASP A 875 -1.97 11.18 -59.44
C ASP A 875 -2.08 12.57 -58.80
N LEU A 876 -1.34 12.83 -57.72
CA LEU A 876 -1.35 14.14 -57.06
C LEU A 876 -0.75 15.23 -57.98
N PRO A 877 -1.33 16.45 -57.97
CA PRO A 877 -0.83 17.53 -58.83
C PRO A 877 0.64 17.85 -58.50
N LEU A 878 1.41 18.22 -59.52
CA LEU A 878 2.85 18.50 -59.44
C LEU A 878 3.76 17.28 -59.16
N GLY A 879 3.19 16.08 -58.97
CA GLY A 879 3.94 14.83 -58.77
C GLY A 879 4.89 14.86 -57.57
N THR A 880 5.83 13.92 -57.53
CA THR A 880 6.93 13.93 -56.54
C THR A 880 8.15 14.64 -57.11
N TRP A 881 8.74 15.54 -56.31
CA TRP A 881 10.05 16.12 -56.59
C TRP A 881 11.14 15.26 -55.93
N PHE A 882 12.31 15.21 -56.56
CA PHE A 882 13.46 14.42 -56.09
C PHE A 882 13.18 12.91 -55.92
N ALA A 883 12.32 12.36 -56.79
CA ALA A 883 11.91 10.96 -56.77
C ALA A 883 13.11 9.99 -56.73
N GLY A 884 13.09 9.03 -55.81
CA GLY A 884 14.16 8.04 -55.62
C GLY A 884 15.32 8.49 -54.72
N SER A 885 15.25 9.68 -54.11
CA SER A 885 16.21 10.16 -53.12
C SER A 885 15.60 10.18 -51.71
N ALA A 886 16.45 10.28 -50.67
CA ALA A 886 15.98 10.45 -49.30
C ALA A 886 15.22 11.77 -49.05
N LEU A 887 15.24 12.71 -50.00
CA LEU A 887 14.56 14.01 -49.96
C LEU A 887 13.33 14.05 -50.88
N GLU A 888 12.82 12.90 -51.32
CA GLU A 888 11.59 12.83 -52.11
C GLU A 888 10.40 13.45 -51.36
N PHE A 889 9.63 14.32 -52.03
CA PHE A 889 8.46 14.98 -51.45
C PHE A 889 7.47 15.49 -52.49
N HIS A 890 6.22 15.69 -52.08
CA HIS A 890 5.21 16.32 -52.93
C HIS A 890 5.21 17.85 -52.72
N PRO A 891 5.35 18.67 -53.78
CA PRO A 891 5.34 20.13 -53.66
C PRO A 891 4.10 20.70 -52.95
N ILE A 892 2.96 20.00 -53.07
CA ILE A 892 1.71 20.35 -52.40
C ILE A 892 1.85 20.35 -50.86
N ALA A 893 2.74 19.53 -50.29
CA ALA A 893 2.99 19.53 -48.85
C ALA A 893 3.52 20.89 -48.35
N LEU A 894 4.16 21.69 -49.21
CA LEU A 894 4.60 23.06 -48.86
C LEU A 894 3.44 24.02 -48.61
N VAL A 895 2.25 23.75 -49.15
CA VAL A 895 1.04 24.55 -48.85
C VAL A 895 0.68 24.44 -47.37
N PHE A 896 0.85 23.27 -46.75
CA PHE A 896 0.68 23.07 -45.30
C PHE A 896 1.73 23.83 -44.49
N VAL A 897 2.98 23.87 -44.96
CA VAL A 897 4.05 24.66 -44.33
C VAL A 897 3.73 26.15 -44.40
N LEU A 898 3.31 26.65 -45.57
CA LEU A 898 2.93 28.05 -45.77
C LEU A 898 1.74 28.44 -44.89
N HIS A 899 0.72 27.59 -44.81
CA HIS A 899 -0.43 27.81 -43.92
C HIS A 899 -0.01 27.81 -42.44
N GLY A 900 0.84 26.87 -42.02
CA GLY A 900 1.45 26.83 -40.69
C GLY A 900 2.18 28.13 -40.33
N CYS A 901 3.01 28.64 -41.25
CA CYS A 901 3.68 29.92 -41.08
C CYS A 901 2.69 31.09 -40.95
N MET A 902 1.62 31.12 -41.76
CA MET A 902 0.57 32.13 -41.67
C MET A 902 -0.16 32.12 -40.32
N MET A 903 -0.39 30.94 -39.72
CA MET A 903 -1.01 30.81 -38.40
C MET A 903 -0.15 31.45 -37.31
N THR A 904 1.16 31.29 -37.37
CA THR A 904 2.11 31.80 -36.36
C THR A 904 2.65 33.22 -36.62
N SER A 905 2.35 33.79 -37.79
CA SER A 905 2.90 35.08 -38.22
C SER A 905 2.40 36.25 -37.39
N LYS A 906 3.34 37.07 -36.91
CA LYS A 906 3.05 38.33 -36.22
C LYS A 906 2.68 39.48 -37.18
N SER A 907 3.05 39.36 -38.46
CA SER A 907 2.88 40.42 -39.45
C SER A 907 1.51 40.43 -40.14
N ILE A 908 0.77 39.31 -40.06
CA ILE A 908 -0.57 39.16 -40.65
C ILE A 908 -1.61 39.62 -39.62
N HIS A 909 -2.38 40.65 -39.98
CA HIS A 909 -3.43 41.20 -39.13
C HIS A 909 -4.80 40.97 -39.79
N ILE A 910 -5.63 40.09 -39.20
CA ILE A 910 -6.96 39.79 -39.71
C ILE A 910 -8.01 40.53 -38.87
N PRO A 911 -8.89 41.36 -39.48
CA PRO A 911 -9.92 42.08 -38.75
C PRO A 911 -10.92 41.10 -38.10
N LYS A 912 -11.33 41.37 -36.86
CA LYS A 912 -12.36 40.57 -36.19
C LYS A 912 -13.76 40.93 -36.75
N PRO A 913 -14.59 39.94 -37.14
CA PRO A 913 -15.97 40.19 -37.56
C PRO A 913 -16.90 40.64 -36.41
#